data_AF-A0A1U7TAQ0-F1
#
_entry.id   AF-A0A1U7TAQ0-F1
#
_cell.length_a   1.000
_cell.length_b   1.000
_cell.length_c   1.000
_cell.angle_alpha   90.00
_cell.angle_beta   90.00
_cell.angle_gamma   90.00
#
_symmetry.space_group_name_H-M   'P 1'
#
loop_
_entity.id
_entity.type
_entity.pdbx_description
1 polymer ?
#
loop_
_entity_poly.entity_id
_entity_poly.type
_entity_poly.pdbx_seq_one_letter_code
_entity_poly.pdbx_strand_id
1 'polypeptide(L)'
;MHSPGLWLLGALWLPAVALGQPLPHVERYEVALPRRLLGPRARRALPSHVGRGLHPESVSYVLEAGGHSFTLHLRRNRDLLGSGYTETYTAANGSEVTEQLQEQDHCFYQGYVEGHPDSVASLSACAGLRGFFRASSAVHLIEPLEEGGDGARHAVYQAEHLKQKPGTCGVSDASLDNLLGPRIGAALRPQPWNWPPTRGPRYVELFVVTDSAEFQQLGSRAAVRTRVLEVVNHVDKLYQELNFRVVLVGLEIWNDRNKFHVSPDADATLQNFLAWRARDLAGRRRHDNVQLITGVDFAGTTVGLAKVSAMCSHNSGAVNQDHSQNPVGVASTMAHEMGHNLGMDHDENVQGCHCPVPREGGGCIMAASIGSRFPRVFSHCSRVDLETFVKKPLTTCLTNAPDLDQLVGGPVCGNLFVEHGEQCDCGLPQDCRDRCCNATTCRLAEGAECAHGTCCQECRVKPAGELCRPQKDACDLEEFCDGQRPECPEDAFQENGTPCLEGYCYDGSCPSLAQRCRDLWGPGARAAAEACFAYGSIAPGCKGGSSLGMGRVNRCGVLHCDGGQKPLERSSCTLTSHVAVCHALATDDGSAYELVPEGTKCGQEKVCWKGLCQDLQVYRSRNCSAQCHNHGVCNHKKECHCHAGWAPPHCAELLTDVHQASGGLPVSVLVALVLLAVVVVILAGFVIYRRTRGRVQRSVAPKTTMGLSNPLFNQGAGHGPARGGAPPPRWAPPELGSATHPSQLTRPVTSSVTPKRPPPDPPAAVSGPPFPVPVYTRQAPGQITKPTFAPPVPPGKPKAGGATPGLTQGVVDPKVALKPPVQRR
;
A
#
# COMPACT_ATOMS: atom_id res chain seq x y z
N MET A 1 -45.92 12.75 77.88
CA MET A 1 -44.53 12.24 78.00
C MET A 1 -44.29 11.24 76.87
N HIS A 2 -43.08 11.24 76.30
CA HIS A 2 -42.46 10.24 75.40
C HIS A 2 -43.29 9.42 74.40
N SER A 3 -43.04 9.68 73.11
CA SER A 3 -43.04 8.70 72.00
C SER A 3 -41.72 7.90 71.99
N PRO A 4 -41.47 6.98 71.02
CA PRO A 4 -42.35 6.02 70.34
C PRO A 4 -41.80 4.57 70.38
N GLY A 5 -42.55 3.59 69.87
CA GLY A 5 -42.09 2.21 69.64
C GLY A 5 -41.30 2.05 68.34
N LEU A 6 -40.10 1.47 68.42
CA LEU A 6 -39.13 1.30 67.32
C LEU A 6 -39.50 0.12 66.39
N TRP A 7 -39.47 0.33 65.07
CA TRP A 7 -39.27 -0.70 64.02
C TRP A 7 -38.73 -0.06 62.73
N LEU A 8 -38.18 -0.89 61.83
CA LEU A 8 -37.52 -0.54 60.55
C LEU A 8 -36.15 0.15 60.65
N LEU A 9 -35.08 -0.64 60.54
CA LEU A 9 -33.87 -0.27 59.78
C LEU A 9 -33.18 -1.55 59.28
N GLY A 10 -33.20 -1.76 57.97
CA GLY A 10 -32.74 -2.99 57.32
C GLY A 10 -32.43 -2.78 55.83
N ALA A 11 -31.79 -1.66 55.50
CA ALA A 11 -31.49 -1.27 54.13
C ALA A 11 -30.30 -2.06 53.58
N LEU A 12 -30.57 -3.02 52.71
CA LEU A 12 -29.56 -3.69 51.88
C LEU A 12 -28.90 -2.68 50.94
N TRP A 13 -27.57 -2.56 51.05
CA TRP A 13 -26.77 -1.82 50.08
C TRP A 13 -26.62 -2.65 48.80
N LEU A 14 -27.58 -2.52 47.88
CA LEU A 14 -27.39 -2.92 46.49
C LEU A 14 -26.44 -1.90 45.82
N PRO A 15 -25.40 -2.34 45.09
CA PRO A 15 -24.59 -1.44 44.31
C PRO A 15 -25.45 -0.86 43.18
N ALA A 16 -25.60 0.47 43.17
CA ALA A 16 -26.35 1.16 42.13
C ALA A 16 -25.57 1.08 40.80
N VAL A 17 -25.93 0.10 39.96
CA VAL A 17 -25.50 0.05 38.56
C VAL A 17 -26.12 1.25 37.86
N ALA A 18 -25.33 2.32 37.71
CA ALA A 18 -25.76 3.52 37.02
C ALA A 18 -25.96 3.20 35.53
N LEU A 19 -27.22 3.13 35.08
CA LEU A 19 -27.53 3.02 33.66
C LEU A 19 -26.89 4.20 32.93
N GLY A 20 -25.98 3.91 32.00
CA GLY A 20 -25.50 4.90 31.04
C GLY A 20 -26.60 5.24 30.02
N GLN A 21 -26.30 6.19 29.13
CA GLN A 21 -27.21 6.50 28.04
C GLN A 21 -27.44 5.26 27.14
N PRO A 22 -28.67 4.98 26.71
CA PRO A 22 -28.95 3.79 25.93
C PRO A 22 -28.34 3.90 24.52
N LEU A 23 -27.32 3.09 24.24
CA LEU A 23 -26.78 2.93 22.88
C LEU A 23 -27.74 2.05 22.07
N PRO A 24 -28.43 2.58 21.04
CA PRO A 24 -29.49 1.83 20.35
C PRO A 24 -28.93 0.63 19.56
N HIS A 25 -27.68 0.71 19.10
CA HIS A 25 -26.95 -0.31 18.35
C HIS A 25 -26.26 -1.38 19.22
N VAL A 26 -26.42 -1.35 20.54
CA VAL A 26 -25.77 -2.31 21.46
C VAL A 26 -26.80 -2.99 22.38
N GLU A 27 -26.68 -4.29 22.62
CA GLU A 27 -27.48 -5.04 23.59
C GLU A 27 -27.01 -4.83 25.03
N ARG A 28 -25.69 -4.90 25.23
CA ARG A 28 -25.03 -4.81 26.54
C ARG A 28 -23.65 -4.18 26.37
N TYR A 29 -23.32 -3.23 27.24
CA TYR A 29 -21.98 -2.67 27.36
C TYR A 29 -21.62 -2.44 28.83
N GLU A 30 -20.34 -2.25 29.09
CA GLU A 30 -19.81 -1.84 30.39
C GLU A 30 -19.23 -0.42 30.31
N VAL A 31 -19.27 0.32 31.41
CA VAL A 31 -18.81 1.71 31.47
C VAL A 31 -17.36 1.72 31.95
N ALA A 32 -16.43 1.86 31.02
CA ALA A 32 -15.01 2.07 31.33
C ALA A 32 -14.69 3.57 31.48
N LEU A 33 -13.65 3.87 32.26
CA LEU A 33 -12.99 5.18 32.27
C LEU A 33 -11.51 4.98 31.90
N PRO A 34 -11.14 5.10 30.60
CA PRO A 34 -9.77 4.93 30.16
C PRO A 34 -8.85 5.97 30.82
N ARG A 35 -7.85 5.49 31.55
CA ARG A 35 -6.83 6.31 32.22
C ARG A 35 -5.54 6.27 31.44
N ARG A 36 -5.17 7.40 30.86
CA ARG A 36 -3.89 7.56 30.16
C ARG A 36 -2.73 7.46 31.14
N LEU A 37 -1.80 6.56 30.88
CA LEU A 37 -0.56 6.44 31.62
C LEU A 37 0.40 7.57 31.21
N LEU A 38 0.99 8.22 32.21
CA LEU A 38 2.09 9.17 32.00
C LEU A 38 3.37 8.37 31.76
N GLY A 39 3.95 8.51 30.57
CA GLY A 39 5.20 7.83 30.21
C GLY A 39 6.38 8.25 31.11
N PRO A 40 7.46 7.43 31.19
CA PRO A 40 8.64 7.75 31.98
C PRO A 40 9.19 9.13 31.63
N ARG A 41 9.41 9.99 32.64
CA ARG A 41 9.96 11.34 32.44
C ARG A 41 11.37 11.27 31.83
N ALA A 42 11.47 11.50 30.52
CA ALA A 42 12.75 11.64 29.83
C ALA A 42 13.62 12.69 30.55
N ARG A 43 14.87 12.33 30.85
CA ARG A 43 15.80 13.20 31.59
C ARG A 43 16.25 14.38 30.71
N ARG A 44 15.56 15.52 30.83
CA ARG A 44 15.98 16.85 30.32
C ARG A 44 16.74 16.81 28.99
N ALA A 45 16.05 16.39 27.91
CA ALA A 45 16.44 16.90 26.60
C ALA A 45 16.32 18.44 26.63
N LEU A 46 17.27 19.16 26.02
CA LEU A 46 17.09 20.59 25.79
C LEU A 46 15.97 20.79 24.73
N PRO A 47 15.22 21.91 24.78
CA PRO A 47 14.19 22.21 23.80
C PRO A 47 14.81 22.62 22.45
N SER A 48 15.32 21.63 21.71
CA SER A 48 15.85 21.78 20.35
C SER A 48 14.72 21.58 19.34
N HIS A 49 14.31 22.66 18.68
CA HIS A 49 13.26 22.72 17.66
C HIS A 49 11.85 22.29 18.13
N VAL A 50 11.01 23.29 18.44
CA VAL A 50 9.58 23.11 18.71
C VAL A 50 8.84 22.89 17.38
N GLY A 51 8.77 21.64 16.92
CA GLY A 51 7.71 21.17 16.03
C GLY A 51 6.41 21.03 16.81
N ARG A 52 5.27 21.41 16.23
CA ARG A 52 4.06 21.77 16.99
C ARG A 52 2.98 20.67 17.06
N GLY A 53 3.39 19.40 17.18
CA GLY A 53 2.44 18.30 17.32
C GLY A 53 1.56 18.45 18.58
N LEU A 54 0.23 18.44 18.40
CA LEU A 54 -0.74 18.35 19.48
C LEU A 54 -0.89 16.90 19.95
N HIS A 55 -0.68 15.95 19.04
CA HIS A 55 -0.80 14.51 19.32
C HIS A 55 0.59 13.85 19.49
N PRO A 56 0.80 13.06 20.56
CA PRO A 56 2.07 12.35 20.83
C PRO A 56 2.25 11.11 19.95
N GLU A 57 3.50 10.67 19.76
CA GLU A 57 3.79 9.44 19.00
C GLU A 57 3.31 8.15 19.67
N SER A 58 3.36 8.11 21.00
CA SER A 58 2.96 6.94 21.77
C SER A 58 2.12 7.35 22.97
N VAL A 59 1.05 6.60 23.19
CA VAL A 59 0.19 6.69 24.37
C VAL A 59 -0.01 5.30 24.96
N SER A 60 -0.41 5.24 26.22
CA SER A 60 -0.88 4.00 26.81
C SER A 60 -2.06 4.29 27.72
N TYR A 61 -3.05 3.41 27.72
CA TYR A 61 -4.30 3.56 28.44
C TYR A 61 -4.58 2.31 29.25
N VAL A 62 -4.90 2.47 30.54
CA VAL A 62 -5.48 1.40 31.35
C VAL A 62 -6.99 1.59 31.37
N LEU A 63 -7.73 0.53 31.07
CA LEU A 63 -9.20 0.50 31.15
C LEU A 63 -9.66 -0.79 31.83
N GLU A 64 -10.68 -0.68 32.67
CA GLU A 64 -11.34 -1.81 33.33
C GLU A 64 -12.59 -2.21 32.53
N ALA A 65 -12.71 -3.47 32.12
CA ALA A 65 -13.88 -4.01 31.44
C ALA A 65 -13.96 -5.54 31.61
N GLY A 66 -15.17 -6.10 31.75
CA GLY A 66 -15.40 -7.54 31.89
C GLY A 66 -14.78 -8.13 33.16
N GLY A 67 -14.55 -7.32 34.19
CA GLY A 67 -13.78 -7.69 35.39
C GLY A 67 -12.26 -7.83 35.18
N HIS A 68 -11.74 -7.40 34.02
CA HIS A 68 -10.32 -7.43 33.67
C HIS A 68 -9.78 -6.01 33.48
N SER A 69 -8.49 -5.82 33.81
CA SER A 69 -7.75 -4.59 33.54
C SER A 69 -6.92 -4.78 32.28
N PHE A 70 -7.09 -3.89 31.29
CA PHE A 70 -6.38 -3.92 30.02
C PHE A 70 -5.47 -2.69 29.89
N THR A 71 -4.15 -2.89 29.86
CA THR A 71 -3.22 -1.86 29.36
C THR A 71 -3.15 -1.95 27.85
N LEU A 72 -3.54 -0.89 27.16
CA LEU A 72 -3.33 -0.70 25.73
C LEU A 72 -2.03 0.09 25.52
N HIS A 73 -1.13 -0.41 24.67
CA HIS A 73 0.04 0.34 24.20
C HIS A 73 -0.17 0.71 22.74
N LEU A 74 -0.22 2.02 22.45
CA LEU A 74 -0.66 2.56 21.16
C LEU A 74 0.40 3.51 20.59
N ARG A 75 0.79 3.28 19.33
CA ARG A 75 1.68 4.13 18.52
C ARG A 75 0.85 4.81 17.42
N ARG A 76 1.16 6.06 17.10
CA ARG A 76 0.49 6.80 16.02
C ARG A 76 0.79 6.13 14.67
N ASN A 77 -0.24 5.93 13.86
CA ASN A 77 -0.09 5.34 12.52
C ASN A 77 0.31 6.42 11.50
N ARG A 78 1.59 6.80 11.46
CA ARG A 78 2.06 7.92 10.61
C ARG A 78 1.81 7.69 9.11
N ASP A 79 1.86 6.44 8.67
CA ASP A 79 1.71 6.02 7.27
C ASP A 79 0.23 5.87 6.85
N LEU A 80 -0.72 6.28 7.70
CA LEU A 80 -2.14 6.35 7.38
C LEU A 80 -2.45 7.30 6.21
N LEU A 81 -1.65 8.37 6.07
CA LEU A 81 -1.83 9.44 5.11
C LEU A 81 -0.58 9.58 4.23
N GLY A 82 -0.77 9.74 2.92
CA GLY A 82 0.32 10.07 2.00
C GLY A 82 0.79 11.52 2.14
N SER A 83 2.05 11.80 1.79
CA SER A 83 2.57 13.17 1.75
C SER A 83 1.74 14.12 0.88
N GLY A 84 1.29 13.60 -0.27
CA GLY A 84 0.40 14.25 -1.21
C GLY A 84 -1.09 14.23 -0.84
N TYR A 85 -1.47 13.81 0.38
CA TYR A 85 -2.88 13.72 0.80
C TYR A 85 -3.60 15.05 0.62
N THR A 86 -4.60 15.05 -0.26
CA THR A 86 -5.44 16.23 -0.52
C THR A 86 -6.92 15.93 -0.40
N GLU A 87 -7.65 16.90 0.15
CA GLU A 87 -9.10 16.85 0.30
C GLU A 87 -9.78 17.77 -0.73
N THR A 88 -10.73 17.21 -1.48
CA THR A 88 -11.52 17.94 -2.48
C THR A 88 -12.97 18.07 -2.01
N TYR A 89 -13.53 19.29 -2.04
CA TYR A 89 -14.89 19.59 -1.60
C TYR A 89 -15.44 20.85 -2.27
N THR A 90 -16.75 21.07 -2.22
CA THR A 90 -17.40 22.30 -2.71
C THR A 90 -17.43 23.37 -1.61
N ALA A 91 -16.82 24.53 -1.86
CA ALA A 91 -16.86 25.66 -0.93
C ALA A 91 -18.18 26.44 -0.99
N ALA A 92 -18.45 27.30 0.00
CA ALA A 92 -19.73 28.00 0.17
C ALA A 92 -20.11 29.01 -0.96
N ASN A 93 -19.16 29.30 -1.85
CA ASN A 93 -19.34 30.08 -3.09
C ASN A 93 -19.68 29.20 -4.32
N GLY A 94 -19.78 27.87 -4.15
CA GLY A 94 -20.02 26.90 -5.22
C GLY A 94 -18.78 26.46 -6.02
N SER A 95 -17.56 26.94 -5.69
CA SER A 95 -16.34 26.46 -6.35
C SER A 95 -15.81 25.18 -5.69
N GLU A 96 -15.38 24.22 -6.50
CA GLU A 96 -14.57 23.09 -6.02
C GLU A 96 -13.20 23.60 -5.52
N VAL A 97 -12.79 23.12 -4.35
CA VAL A 97 -11.52 23.42 -3.69
C VAL A 97 -10.82 22.10 -3.38
N THR A 98 -9.55 22.00 -3.74
CA THR A 98 -8.67 20.91 -3.31
C THR A 98 -7.61 21.48 -2.37
N GLU A 99 -7.65 21.12 -1.09
CA GLU A 99 -6.67 21.55 -0.07
C GLU A 99 -5.67 20.42 0.28
N GLN A 100 -4.40 20.75 0.50
CA GLN A 100 -3.38 19.83 1.05
C GLN A 100 -3.08 20.26 2.49
N LEU A 101 -3.17 19.32 3.44
CA LEU A 101 -2.95 19.61 4.86
C LEU A 101 -1.44 19.71 5.14
N GLN A 102 -0.95 20.91 5.48
CA GLN A 102 0.49 21.18 5.68
C GLN A 102 1.08 20.58 6.96
N GLU A 103 0.25 20.33 7.98
CA GLU A 103 0.62 19.58 9.18
C GLU A 103 -0.39 18.45 9.36
N GLN A 104 -0.01 17.20 9.07
CA GLN A 104 -0.89 16.02 9.20
C GLN A 104 -0.88 15.46 10.65
N ASP A 105 -0.89 16.34 11.65
CA ASP A 105 -0.86 15.94 13.06
C ASP A 105 -2.21 15.32 13.46
N HIS A 106 -2.26 13.98 13.51
CA HIS A 106 -3.51 13.24 13.71
C HIS A 106 -3.52 12.37 14.96
N CYS A 107 -4.72 11.91 15.30
CA CYS A 107 -5.10 11.22 16.54
C CYS A 107 -5.53 9.75 16.32
N PHE A 108 -5.15 9.16 15.18
CA PHE A 108 -5.33 7.74 14.86
C PHE A 108 -4.08 6.93 15.23
N TYR A 109 -4.28 5.85 15.98
CA TYR A 109 -3.25 4.99 16.54
C TYR A 109 -3.53 3.51 16.23
N GLN A 110 -2.48 2.70 16.30
CA GLN A 110 -2.55 1.24 16.29
C GLN A 110 -1.64 0.70 17.40
N GLY A 111 -1.79 -0.58 17.78
CA GLY A 111 -0.95 -1.14 18.84
C GLY A 111 -1.36 -2.53 19.30
N TYR A 112 -1.12 -2.81 20.57
CA TYR A 112 -1.32 -4.12 21.21
C TYR A 112 -1.80 -3.97 22.67
N VAL A 113 -2.14 -5.11 23.29
CA VAL A 113 -2.59 -5.21 24.69
C VAL A 113 -1.49 -5.87 25.53
N GLU A 114 -1.12 -5.27 26.65
CA GLU A 114 -0.08 -5.80 27.56
C GLU A 114 -0.46 -7.21 28.07
N GLY A 115 0.53 -8.10 28.18
CA GLY A 115 0.34 -9.47 28.64
C GLY A 115 -0.37 -10.43 27.66
N HIS A 116 -0.85 -9.95 26.51
CA HIS A 116 -1.61 -10.74 25.54
C HIS A 116 -0.80 -10.92 24.23
N PRO A 117 -0.24 -12.11 23.94
CA PRO A 117 0.39 -12.37 22.65
C PRO A 117 -0.63 -12.28 21.51
N ASP A 118 -0.16 -11.93 20.31
CA ASP A 118 -0.96 -11.77 19.08
C ASP A 118 -2.16 -10.79 19.22
N SER A 119 -2.10 -9.92 20.23
CA SER A 119 -3.09 -8.87 20.46
C SER A 119 -2.90 -7.71 19.48
N VAL A 120 -4.01 -7.10 19.07
CA VAL A 120 -4.03 -5.98 18.13
C VAL A 120 -5.01 -4.91 18.59
N ALA A 121 -4.66 -3.64 18.39
CA ALA A 121 -5.55 -2.51 18.59
C ALA A 121 -5.46 -1.55 17.38
N SER A 122 -6.57 -0.91 17.05
CA SER A 122 -6.64 0.22 16.12
C SER A 122 -7.74 1.16 16.61
N LEU A 123 -7.34 2.40 16.94
CA LEU A 123 -8.12 3.32 17.75
C LEU A 123 -7.91 4.77 17.30
N SER A 124 -9.01 5.50 17.20
CA SER A 124 -9.05 6.96 17.26
C SER A 124 -9.01 7.41 18.72
N ALA A 125 -8.27 8.48 18.99
CA ALA A 125 -8.25 9.20 20.27
C ALA A 125 -8.67 10.67 20.09
N CYS A 126 -9.34 11.00 18.98
CA CYS A 126 -9.64 12.37 18.57
C CYS A 126 -10.72 13.05 19.44
N ALA A 127 -11.70 12.28 19.90
CA ALA A 127 -12.83 12.75 20.71
C ALA A 127 -13.18 11.67 21.76
N GLY A 128 -12.18 11.29 22.56
CA GLY A 128 -12.20 10.04 23.33
C GLY A 128 -11.71 8.86 22.49
N LEU A 129 -11.65 7.66 23.10
CA LEU A 129 -11.24 6.42 22.45
C LEU A 129 -12.39 5.81 21.64
N ARG A 130 -12.17 5.60 20.35
CA ARG A 130 -13.12 4.94 19.43
C ARG A 130 -12.41 3.91 18.56
N GLY A 131 -13.00 2.71 18.43
CA GLY A 131 -12.47 1.63 17.59
C GLY A 131 -12.45 0.28 18.31
N PHE A 132 -11.33 -0.46 18.24
CA PHE A 132 -11.27 -1.83 18.77
C PHE A 132 -9.91 -2.26 19.32
N PHE A 133 -9.95 -3.31 20.16
CA PHE A 133 -8.78 -4.12 20.54
C PHE A 133 -9.14 -5.62 20.69
N ARG A 134 -8.20 -6.50 20.34
CA ARG A 134 -8.27 -7.97 20.53
C ARG A 134 -7.41 -8.36 21.71
N ALA A 135 -8.01 -8.99 22.73
CA ALA A 135 -7.31 -9.58 23.87
C ALA A 135 -7.61 -11.08 23.89
N SER A 136 -6.59 -11.93 23.70
CA SER A 136 -6.76 -13.36 23.38
C SER A 136 -7.74 -13.54 22.21
N SER A 137 -8.77 -14.38 22.33
CA SER A 137 -9.81 -14.56 21.32
C SER A 137 -10.93 -13.50 21.36
N ALA A 138 -10.98 -12.63 22.37
CA ALA A 138 -12.07 -11.68 22.57
C ALA A 138 -11.79 -10.33 21.89
N VAL A 139 -12.68 -9.93 20.98
CA VAL A 139 -12.64 -8.61 20.32
C VAL A 139 -13.57 -7.65 21.07
N HIS A 140 -12.95 -6.62 21.65
CA HIS A 140 -13.61 -5.54 22.36
C HIS A 140 -13.69 -4.31 21.46
N LEU A 141 -14.86 -3.69 21.45
CA LEU A 141 -15.14 -2.40 20.83
C LEU A 141 -15.22 -1.34 21.93
N ILE A 142 -14.78 -0.13 21.61
CA ILE A 142 -14.84 1.03 22.50
C ILE A 142 -15.37 2.24 21.76
N GLU A 143 -16.24 3.01 22.41
CA GLU A 143 -16.71 4.32 21.95
C GLU A 143 -17.03 5.26 23.14
N PRO A 144 -16.89 6.59 22.99
CA PRO A 144 -17.25 7.54 24.03
C PRO A 144 -18.77 7.57 24.28
N LEU A 145 -19.17 7.65 25.55
CA LEU A 145 -20.56 7.91 25.95
C LEU A 145 -20.87 9.41 26.09
N GLU A 146 -19.84 10.21 26.36
CA GLU A 146 -19.91 11.65 26.63
C GLU A 146 -18.78 12.34 25.84
N GLU A 147 -19.03 13.50 25.22
CA GLU A 147 -17.98 14.25 24.53
C GLU A 147 -16.96 14.82 25.54
N GLY A 148 -15.78 14.22 25.61
CA GLY A 148 -14.72 14.60 26.55
C GLY A 148 -13.38 13.92 26.28
N GLY A 149 -12.32 14.48 26.87
CA GLY A 149 -10.94 13.99 26.73
C GLY A 149 -10.57 12.85 27.69
N ASP A 150 -9.27 12.74 27.98
CA ASP A 150 -8.69 11.74 28.89
C ASP A 150 -9.48 11.66 30.23
N GLY A 151 -10.08 10.50 30.51
CA GLY A 151 -10.91 10.26 31.70
C GLY A 151 -12.43 10.33 31.50
N ALA A 152 -12.93 10.66 30.30
CA ALA A 152 -14.35 10.58 29.97
C ALA A 152 -14.90 9.14 30.03
N ARG A 153 -16.22 8.99 30.14
CA ARG A 153 -16.90 7.69 30.19
C ARG A 153 -17.00 7.07 28.80
N HIS A 154 -16.66 5.80 28.69
CA HIS A 154 -16.67 5.04 27.43
C HIS A 154 -17.51 3.78 27.60
N ALA A 155 -18.25 3.41 26.56
CA ALA A 155 -18.85 2.09 26.45
C ALA A 155 -17.78 1.13 25.93
N VAL A 156 -17.53 0.05 26.67
CA VAL A 156 -16.73 -1.09 26.21
C VAL A 156 -17.64 -2.30 26.13
N TYR A 157 -17.64 -2.97 24.99
CA TYR A 157 -18.46 -4.16 24.76
C TYR A 157 -17.74 -5.13 23.85
N GLN A 158 -17.99 -6.43 24.03
CA GLN A 158 -17.54 -7.42 23.06
C GLN A 158 -18.34 -7.26 21.76
N ALA A 159 -17.72 -7.56 20.62
CA ALA A 159 -18.36 -7.48 19.31
C ALA A 159 -19.68 -8.29 19.20
N GLU A 160 -19.90 -9.24 20.11
CA GLU A 160 -21.13 -10.01 20.20
C GLU A 160 -22.37 -9.30 20.71
N HIS A 161 -22.23 -8.12 21.31
CA HIS A 161 -23.37 -7.33 21.77
C HIS A 161 -23.83 -6.29 20.74
N LEU A 162 -23.32 -6.32 19.51
CA LEU A 162 -23.77 -5.46 18.41
C LEU A 162 -25.14 -5.87 17.86
N LYS A 163 -26.07 -4.92 17.84
CA LYS A 163 -27.35 -5.05 17.12
C LYS A 163 -27.18 -4.59 15.68
N GLN A 164 -26.61 -5.45 14.86
CA GLN A 164 -26.34 -5.16 13.46
C GLN A 164 -27.18 -6.02 12.51
N LYS A 165 -27.67 -5.41 11.43
CA LYS A 165 -28.28 -6.13 10.31
C LYS A 165 -27.18 -6.95 9.61
N PRO A 166 -27.36 -8.27 9.39
CA PRO A 166 -26.45 -9.03 8.53
C PRO A 166 -26.45 -8.46 7.11
N GLY A 167 -25.28 -8.52 6.46
CA GLY A 167 -25.10 -8.07 5.08
C GLY A 167 -24.46 -9.13 4.20
N THR A 168 -24.46 -8.89 2.89
CA THR A 168 -23.83 -9.74 1.87
C THR A 168 -22.93 -8.90 0.97
N CYS A 169 -21.91 -9.51 0.38
CA CYS A 169 -21.27 -8.91 -0.79
C CYS A 169 -22.24 -8.95 -1.98
N GLY A 170 -22.16 -7.98 -2.87
CA GLY A 170 -22.87 -7.98 -4.15
C GLY A 170 -22.19 -8.82 -5.23
N VAL A 171 -20.93 -9.24 -5.03
CA VAL A 171 -20.18 -10.05 -6.00
C VAL A 171 -20.80 -11.44 -6.04
N SER A 172 -21.44 -11.79 -7.16
CA SER A 172 -22.03 -13.12 -7.32
C SER A 172 -20.96 -14.18 -7.60
N ASP A 173 -21.07 -15.33 -6.93
CA ASP A 173 -20.12 -16.44 -7.08
C ASP A 173 -20.01 -16.94 -8.53
N ALA A 174 -21.12 -16.87 -9.28
CA ALA A 174 -21.12 -17.18 -10.71
C ALA A 174 -20.31 -16.19 -11.57
N SER A 175 -20.14 -14.93 -11.16
CA SER A 175 -19.20 -14.01 -11.80
C SER A 175 -17.75 -14.35 -11.41
N LEU A 176 -17.57 -14.70 -10.13
CA LEU A 176 -16.29 -15.03 -9.51
C LEU A 176 -15.66 -16.30 -10.15
N ASP A 177 -16.44 -17.38 -10.31
CA ASP A 177 -16.09 -18.61 -11.05
C ASP A 177 -15.65 -18.35 -12.49
N ASN A 178 -16.33 -17.43 -13.21
CA ASN A 178 -16.00 -17.11 -14.60
C ASN A 178 -14.73 -16.26 -14.73
N LEU A 179 -14.43 -15.40 -13.74
CA LEU A 179 -13.24 -14.52 -13.74
C LEU A 179 -11.99 -15.19 -13.17
N LEU A 180 -12.14 -16.09 -12.20
CA LEU A 180 -11.03 -16.76 -11.51
C LEU A 180 -10.83 -18.21 -11.97
N GLY A 181 -11.81 -18.81 -12.63
CA GLY A 181 -11.81 -20.17 -13.16
C GLY A 181 -12.07 -21.24 -12.09
N PRO A 182 -12.45 -22.47 -12.48
CA PRO A 182 -12.72 -23.56 -11.54
C PRO A 182 -11.44 -23.98 -10.78
N ARG A 183 -11.33 -23.53 -9.53
CA ARG A 183 -10.14 -23.68 -8.68
C ARG A 183 -10.04 -25.08 -8.05
N ILE A 184 -9.57 -26.04 -8.84
CA ILE A 184 -9.20 -27.38 -8.35
C ILE A 184 -8.09 -27.26 -7.30
N GLY A 185 -8.47 -27.34 -6.03
CA GLY A 185 -7.61 -27.62 -4.88
C GLY A 185 -6.39 -26.71 -4.74
N ALA A 186 -6.59 -25.40 -4.52
CA ALA A 186 -5.49 -24.50 -4.14
C ALA A 186 -4.71 -25.03 -2.92
N ALA A 187 -5.43 -25.54 -1.91
CA ALA A 187 -4.89 -26.21 -0.72
C ALA A 187 -4.21 -27.58 -0.97
N LEU A 188 -4.18 -28.08 -2.22
CA LEU A 188 -3.58 -29.39 -2.59
C LEU A 188 -2.39 -29.27 -3.56
N ARG A 189 -2.00 -28.05 -3.97
CA ARG A 189 -0.82 -27.87 -4.82
C ARG A 189 0.45 -27.88 -3.96
N PRO A 190 1.42 -28.79 -4.22
CA PRO A 190 2.73 -28.72 -3.57
C PRO A 190 3.40 -27.39 -3.91
N GLN A 191 3.84 -26.66 -2.89
CA GLN A 191 4.59 -25.42 -3.05
C GLN A 191 5.88 -25.69 -3.83
N PRO A 192 6.14 -25.02 -4.96
CA PRO A 192 7.43 -25.11 -5.64
C PRO A 192 8.51 -24.55 -4.70
N TRP A 193 9.36 -25.42 -4.16
CA TRP A 193 10.20 -25.11 -2.99
C TRP A 193 11.29 -24.04 -3.25
N ASN A 194 11.50 -23.67 -4.53
CA ASN A 194 12.64 -22.89 -5.02
C ASN A 194 12.22 -21.57 -5.69
N TRP A 195 11.53 -20.69 -4.97
CA TRP A 195 11.49 -19.26 -5.31
C TRP A 195 11.53 -18.41 -4.02
N PRO A 196 12.31 -17.33 -3.94
CA PRO A 196 12.31 -16.46 -2.77
C PRO A 196 10.92 -15.82 -2.56
N PRO A 197 10.40 -15.75 -1.32
CA PRO A 197 9.30 -14.84 -1.01
C PRO A 197 9.70 -13.42 -1.41
N THR A 198 8.77 -12.60 -1.93
CA THR A 198 9.03 -11.18 -2.18
C THR A 198 9.21 -10.47 -0.83
N ARG A 199 10.47 -10.25 -0.41
CA ARG A 199 10.87 -9.86 0.95
C ARG A 199 10.64 -8.36 1.29
N GLY A 200 9.52 -7.79 0.87
CA GLY A 200 9.16 -6.41 1.20
C GLY A 200 7.65 -6.26 1.34
N PRO A 201 7.17 -5.29 2.16
CA PRO A 201 5.76 -4.93 2.20
C PRO A 201 5.30 -4.37 0.85
N ARG A 202 4.02 -4.55 0.55
CA ARG A 202 3.35 -3.95 -0.61
C ARG A 202 2.41 -2.84 -0.20
N TYR A 203 2.09 -1.96 -1.13
CA TYR A 203 1.34 -0.72 -0.85
C TYR A 203 0.03 -0.68 -1.64
N VAL A 204 -0.94 0.07 -1.13
CA VAL A 204 -2.11 0.53 -1.88
C VAL A 204 -2.25 2.03 -1.63
N GLU A 205 -1.99 2.84 -2.65
CA GLU A 205 -2.36 4.25 -2.71
C GLU A 205 -3.89 4.35 -2.84
N LEU A 206 -4.57 4.46 -1.71
CA LEU A 206 -6.03 4.48 -1.62
C LEU A 206 -6.57 5.91 -1.78
N PHE A 207 -7.57 6.07 -2.63
CA PHE A 207 -8.38 7.30 -2.70
C PHE A 207 -9.81 7.01 -2.25
N VAL A 208 -10.33 7.78 -1.28
CA VAL A 208 -11.70 7.60 -0.77
C VAL A 208 -12.61 8.71 -1.29
N VAL A 209 -13.87 8.37 -1.57
CA VAL A 209 -14.92 9.29 -1.95
C VAL A 209 -16.11 9.10 -1.01
N THR A 210 -16.73 10.19 -0.57
CA THR A 210 -17.92 10.16 0.28
C THR A 210 -19.06 10.94 -0.37
N ASP A 211 -20.21 10.30 -0.53
CA ASP A 211 -21.35 10.90 -1.22
C ASP A 211 -22.10 11.95 -0.36
N SER A 212 -23.07 12.64 -0.97
CA SER A 212 -23.89 13.67 -0.33
C SER A 212 -24.81 13.10 0.75
N ALA A 213 -25.29 11.86 0.63
CA ALA A 213 -26.05 11.20 1.70
C ALA A 213 -25.15 10.95 2.93
N GLU A 214 -23.93 10.46 2.73
CA GLU A 214 -22.91 10.32 3.78
C GLU A 214 -22.57 11.68 4.44
N PHE A 215 -22.37 12.72 3.64
CA PHE A 215 -22.15 14.08 4.16
C PHE A 215 -23.35 14.62 4.96
N GLN A 216 -24.58 14.36 4.51
CA GLN A 216 -25.81 14.76 5.22
C GLN A 216 -25.99 13.99 6.55
N GLN A 217 -25.62 12.71 6.58
CA GLN A 217 -25.66 11.86 7.77
C GLN A 217 -24.65 12.31 8.84
N LEU A 218 -23.44 12.69 8.43
CA LEU A 218 -22.37 13.14 9.34
C LEU A 218 -22.35 14.67 9.58
N GLY A 219 -23.10 15.45 8.81
CA GLY A 219 -23.37 16.87 9.01
C GLY A 219 -22.20 17.85 8.81
N SER A 220 -20.95 17.41 8.70
CA SER A 220 -19.80 18.32 8.50
C SER A 220 -18.58 17.66 7.84
N ARG A 221 -17.75 18.47 7.16
CA ARG A 221 -16.49 17.99 6.54
C ARG A 221 -15.54 17.37 7.57
N ALA A 222 -15.51 17.91 8.79
CA ALA A 222 -14.65 17.41 9.85
C ALA A 222 -15.12 16.03 10.36
N ALA A 223 -16.43 15.81 10.49
CA ALA A 223 -17.00 14.51 10.84
C ALA A 223 -16.74 13.46 9.75
N VAL A 224 -16.96 13.81 8.47
CA VAL A 224 -16.62 12.95 7.32
C VAL A 224 -15.13 12.61 7.28
N ARG A 225 -14.24 13.60 7.41
CA ARG A 225 -12.79 13.38 7.51
C ARG A 225 -12.44 12.40 8.63
N THR A 226 -13.02 12.60 9.82
CA THR A 226 -12.77 11.74 10.99
C THR A 226 -13.26 10.32 10.72
N ARG A 227 -14.47 10.16 10.16
CA ARG A 227 -15.04 8.87 9.78
C ARG A 227 -14.14 8.10 8.82
N VAL A 228 -13.70 8.74 7.74
CA VAL A 228 -12.84 8.12 6.73
C VAL A 228 -11.51 7.68 7.35
N LEU A 229 -10.89 8.50 8.20
CA LEU A 229 -9.62 8.16 8.83
C LEU A 229 -9.74 7.05 9.89
N GLU A 230 -10.87 6.96 10.59
CA GLU A 230 -11.20 5.80 11.44
C GLU A 230 -11.33 4.52 10.62
N VAL A 231 -12.07 4.58 9.50
CA VAL A 231 -12.25 3.47 8.57
C VAL A 231 -10.90 3.00 8.00
N VAL A 232 -10.10 3.90 7.41
CA VAL A 232 -8.82 3.51 6.79
C VAL A 232 -7.79 3.05 7.82
N ASN A 233 -7.73 3.64 9.03
CA ASN A 233 -6.84 3.15 10.09
C ASN A 233 -7.20 1.74 10.61
N HIS A 234 -8.46 1.33 10.44
CA HIS A 234 -8.87 -0.06 10.66
C HIS A 234 -8.55 -0.96 9.45
N VAL A 235 -8.76 -0.50 8.20
CA VAL A 235 -8.42 -1.25 6.98
C VAL A 235 -6.92 -1.54 6.89
N ASP A 236 -6.06 -0.54 7.07
CA ASP A 236 -4.61 -0.71 7.10
C ASP A 236 -4.18 -1.76 8.13
N LYS A 237 -4.79 -1.75 9.34
CA LYS A 237 -4.46 -2.74 10.37
C LYS A 237 -4.84 -4.17 9.99
N LEU A 238 -5.89 -4.37 9.18
CA LEU A 238 -6.26 -5.67 8.65
C LEU A 238 -5.29 -6.15 7.56
N TYR A 239 -4.83 -5.23 6.69
CA TYR A 239 -3.90 -5.55 5.59
C TYR A 239 -2.44 -5.76 6.03
N GLN A 240 -2.04 -5.22 7.19
CA GLN A 240 -0.75 -5.53 7.81
C GLN A 240 -0.57 -7.04 8.08
N GLU A 241 -1.63 -7.77 8.44
CA GLU A 241 -1.55 -9.24 8.59
C GLU A 241 -1.21 -9.98 7.28
N LEU A 242 -1.31 -9.30 6.12
CA LEU A 242 -1.00 -9.78 4.77
C LEU A 242 0.32 -9.23 4.21
N ASN A 243 1.12 -8.52 5.00
CA ASN A 243 2.31 -7.78 4.53
C ASN A 243 1.98 -6.70 3.48
N PHE A 244 0.82 -6.05 3.65
CA PHE A 244 0.37 -4.89 2.88
C PHE A 244 0.16 -3.67 3.79
N ARG A 245 0.36 -2.47 3.24
CA ARG A 245 0.02 -1.18 3.87
C ARG A 245 -0.97 -0.41 3.01
N VAL A 246 -1.93 0.27 3.64
CA VAL A 246 -3.01 0.97 2.96
C VAL A 246 -2.93 2.45 3.33
N VAL A 247 -2.57 3.28 2.35
CA VAL A 247 -2.15 4.67 2.55
C VAL A 247 -3.12 5.60 1.85
N LEU A 248 -3.77 6.49 2.60
CA LEU A 248 -4.76 7.40 2.03
C LEU A 248 -4.07 8.56 1.30
N VAL A 249 -4.13 8.57 -0.04
CA VAL A 249 -3.55 9.62 -0.89
C VAL A 249 -4.55 10.72 -1.26
N GLY A 250 -5.83 10.55 -0.96
CA GLY A 250 -6.80 11.64 -1.06
C GLY A 250 -8.23 11.27 -0.66
N LEU A 251 -9.03 12.31 -0.42
CA LEU A 251 -10.43 12.23 -0.05
C LEU A 251 -11.25 13.25 -0.86
N GLU A 252 -12.34 12.82 -1.52
CA GLU A 252 -13.31 13.73 -2.13
C GLU A 252 -14.68 13.65 -1.46
N ILE A 253 -15.20 14.80 -1.00
CA ILE A 253 -16.45 14.93 -0.24
C ILE A 253 -17.49 15.66 -1.08
N TRP A 254 -18.60 15.01 -1.42
CA TRP A 254 -19.68 15.59 -2.23
C TRP A 254 -20.71 16.37 -1.39
N ASN A 255 -20.21 17.36 -0.65
CA ASN A 255 -20.98 18.17 0.31
C ASN A 255 -21.98 19.18 -0.30
N ASP A 256 -22.15 19.18 -1.62
CA ASP A 256 -23.10 20.00 -2.38
C ASP A 256 -24.09 19.09 -3.12
N ARG A 257 -23.56 18.21 -3.98
CA ARG A 257 -24.31 17.20 -4.75
C ARG A 257 -23.39 16.11 -5.28
N ASN A 258 -23.95 14.93 -5.53
CA ASN A 258 -23.23 13.81 -6.12
C ASN A 258 -22.82 14.10 -7.57
N LYS A 259 -21.64 13.62 -7.98
CA LYS A 259 -21.10 13.79 -9.35
C LYS A 259 -21.82 12.91 -10.39
N PHE A 260 -22.54 11.88 -9.92
CA PHE A 260 -23.44 11.01 -10.68
C PHE A 260 -24.59 10.52 -9.79
N HIS A 261 -25.53 9.78 -10.35
CA HIS A 261 -26.63 9.19 -9.58
C HIS A 261 -26.15 7.94 -8.81
N VAL A 262 -25.99 8.09 -7.49
CA VAL A 262 -25.83 6.97 -6.54
C VAL A 262 -27.18 6.27 -6.40
N SER A 263 -27.21 4.96 -6.63
CA SER A 263 -28.41 4.14 -6.71
C SER A 263 -28.45 3.12 -5.56
N PRO A 264 -29.64 2.75 -5.05
CA PRO A 264 -29.80 1.54 -4.23
C PRO A 264 -29.36 0.25 -4.94
N ASP A 265 -29.25 0.28 -6.27
CA ASP A 265 -28.55 -0.77 -7.03
C ASP A 265 -27.03 -0.56 -6.95
N ALA A 266 -26.33 -1.50 -6.31
CA ALA A 266 -24.90 -1.44 -6.07
C ALA A 266 -24.06 -1.59 -7.36
N ASP A 267 -24.52 -2.37 -8.35
CA ASP A 267 -23.82 -2.54 -9.64
C ASP A 267 -23.95 -1.28 -10.50
N ALA A 268 -25.17 -0.72 -10.58
CA ALA A 268 -25.38 0.57 -11.23
C ALA A 268 -24.52 1.68 -10.58
N THR A 269 -24.39 1.66 -9.25
CA THR A 269 -23.53 2.62 -8.53
C THR A 269 -22.05 2.39 -8.79
N LEU A 270 -21.56 1.15 -8.77
CA LEU A 270 -20.17 0.81 -9.06
C LEU A 270 -19.77 1.17 -10.50
N GLN A 271 -20.64 0.87 -11.47
CA GLN A 271 -20.41 1.23 -12.87
C GLN A 271 -20.36 2.75 -13.05
N ASN A 272 -21.30 3.50 -12.46
CA ASN A 272 -21.27 4.96 -12.48
C ASN A 272 -20.02 5.53 -11.78
N PHE A 273 -19.60 4.93 -10.67
CA PHE A 273 -18.43 5.34 -9.89
C PHE A 273 -17.12 5.17 -10.65
N LEU A 274 -16.92 4.01 -11.28
CA LEU A 274 -15.72 3.76 -12.09
C LEU A 274 -15.74 4.56 -13.40
N ALA A 275 -16.91 4.78 -14.02
CA ALA A 275 -17.05 5.67 -15.17
C ALA A 275 -16.78 7.14 -14.82
N TRP A 276 -17.03 7.58 -13.58
CA TRP A 276 -16.58 8.87 -13.07
C TRP A 276 -15.07 8.85 -12.77
N ARG A 277 -14.55 7.83 -12.09
CA ARG A 277 -13.10 7.68 -11.81
C ARG A 277 -12.27 7.86 -13.08
N ALA A 278 -12.70 7.20 -14.15
CA ALA A 278 -12.09 7.19 -15.48
C ALA A 278 -11.88 8.60 -16.07
N ARG A 279 -12.96 9.39 -16.16
CA ARG A 279 -12.96 10.69 -16.84
C ARG A 279 -12.49 11.81 -15.93
N ASP A 280 -12.90 11.75 -14.66
CA ASP A 280 -12.94 12.89 -13.75
C ASP A 280 -11.84 12.82 -12.69
N LEU A 281 -11.48 11.64 -12.16
CA LEU A 281 -10.48 11.50 -11.07
C LEU A 281 -9.07 11.14 -11.57
N ALA A 282 -8.94 10.18 -12.48
CA ALA A 282 -7.64 9.58 -12.86
C ALA A 282 -6.61 10.58 -13.41
N GLY A 283 -7.07 11.69 -14.01
CA GLY A 283 -6.21 12.80 -14.46
C GLY A 283 -5.86 13.84 -13.37
N ARG A 284 -6.58 13.86 -12.23
CA ARG A 284 -6.35 14.83 -11.13
C ARG A 284 -5.40 14.30 -10.06
N ARG A 285 -5.46 13.00 -9.75
CA ARG A 285 -4.66 12.34 -8.70
C ARG A 285 -4.30 10.91 -9.09
N ARG A 286 -3.03 10.55 -8.93
CA ARG A 286 -2.60 9.14 -8.94
C ARG A 286 -3.09 8.45 -7.67
N HIS A 287 -3.47 7.19 -7.82
CA HIS A 287 -3.99 6.30 -6.79
C HIS A 287 -4.16 4.90 -7.42
N ASP A 288 -3.86 3.86 -6.66
CA ASP A 288 -3.98 2.47 -7.11
C ASP A 288 -5.43 2.00 -7.10
N ASN A 289 -6.20 2.45 -6.12
CA ASN A 289 -7.56 1.98 -5.83
C ASN A 289 -8.47 3.14 -5.40
N VAL A 290 -9.74 3.09 -5.80
CA VAL A 290 -10.75 4.07 -5.38
C VAL A 290 -11.92 3.39 -4.65
N GLN A 291 -12.32 3.95 -3.50
CA GLN A 291 -13.39 3.40 -2.67
C GLN A 291 -14.47 4.46 -2.43
N LEU A 292 -15.72 4.15 -2.76
CA LEU A 292 -16.88 4.98 -2.37
C LEU A 292 -17.37 4.51 -1.00
N ILE A 293 -17.58 5.45 -0.07
CA ILE A 293 -18.45 5.27 1.10
C ILE A 293 -19.74 6.06 0.82
N THR A 294 -20.90 5.45 1.04
CA THR A 294 -22.19 6.10 0.80
C THR A 294 -23.19 5.88 1.94
N GLY A 295 -23.95 6.92 2.25
CA GLY A 295 -25.10 6.87 3.16
C GLY A 295 -26.40 6.40 2.47
N VAL A 296 -26.33 5.94 1.21
CA VAL A 296 -27.46 5.33 0.50
C VAL A 296 -27.54 3.84 0.85
N ASP A 297 -28.66 3.42 1.45
CA ASP A 297 -28.96 1.99 1.65
C ASP A 297 -29.06 1.27 0.30
N PHE A 298 -28.24 0.22 0.08
CA PHE A 298 -28.37 -0.65 -1.08
C PHE A 298 -29.54 -1.64 -0.93
N ALA A 299 -30.00 -2.18 -2.06
CA ALA A 299 -31.16 -3.06 -2.12
C ALA A 299 -30.89 -4.46 -1.54
N GLY A 300 -31.81 -4.93 -0.70
CA GLY A 300 -31.78 -6.29 -0.13
C GLY A 300 -30.87 -6.37 1.10
N THR A 301 -29.78 -7.14 0.99
CA THR A 301 -28.76 -7.31 2.04
C THR A 301 -27.36 -6.87 1.61
N THR A 302 -27.19 -6.44 0.35
CA THR A 302 -25.89 -6.01 -0.17
C THR A 302 -25.36 -4.83 0.65
N VAL A 303 -24.11 -4.89 1.11
CA VAL A 303 -23.44 -3.78 1.81
C VAL A 303 -22.20 -3.25 1.08
N GLY A 304 -21.68 -4.02 0.12
CA GLY A 304 -20.56 -3.62 -0.73
C GLY A 304 -20.57 -4.34 -2.09
N LEU A 305 -19.83 -3.80 -3.05
CA LEU A 305 -19.57 -4.44 -4.35
C LEU A 305 -18.26 -3.93 -4.97
N ALA A 306 -17.41 -4.86 -5.41
CA ALA A 306 -16.12 -4.61 -6.02
C ALA A 306 -15.97 -5.17 -7.45
N LYS A 307 -14.96 -4.66 -8.16
CA LYS A 307 -14.42 -5.33 -9.36
C LYS A 307 -13.34 -6.33 -8.97
N VAL A 308 -13.59 -7.61 -9.23
CA VAL A 308 -12.72 -8.73 -8.88
C VAL A 308 -11.42 -8.69 -9.69
N SER A 309 -10.28 -8.94 -9.03
CA SER A 309 -8.94 -8.99 -9.64
C SER A 309 -8.57 -7.73 -10.45
N ALA A 310 -9.14 -6.58 -10.08
CA ALA A 310 -9.03 -5.32 -10.82
C ALA A 310 -8.02 -4.32 -10.24
N MET A 311 -7.31 -4.63 -9.15
CA MET A 311 -6.28 -3.76 -8.57
C MET A 311 -5.22 -3.34 -9.62
N CYS A 312 -4.68 -2.12 -9.50
CA CYS A 312 -3.86 -1.41 -10.50
C CYS A 312 -4.52 -1.11 -11.86
N SER A 313 -5.70 -1.65 -12.17
CA SER A 313 -6.38 -1.41 -13.46
C SER A 313 -7.26 -0.15 -13.44
N HIS A 314 -7.78 0.23 -14.61
CA HIS A 314 -8.86 1.21 -14.77
C HIS A 314 -10.08 0.92 -13.86
N ASN A 315 -10.39 -0.37 -13.67
CA ASN A 315 -11.52 -0.84 -12.87
C ASN A 315 -11.17 -1.07 -11.39
N SER A 316 -9.99 -0.63 -10.93
CA SER A 316 -9.55 -0.75 -9.52
C SER A 316 -10.40 0.12 -8.59
N GLY A 317 -11.44 -0.47 -8.02
CA GLY A 317 -12.25 0.16 -6.99
C GLY A 317 -13.50 -0.63 -6.61
N ALA A 318 -14.21 -0.11 -5.61
CA ALA A 318 -15.44 -0.68 -5.09
C ALA A 318 -16.36 0.38 -4.44
N VAL A 319 -17.57 -0.04 -4.08
CA VAL A 319 -18.56 0.78 -3.37
C VAL A 319 -18.96 0.12 -2.05
N ASN A 320 -19.14 0.92 -0.99
CA ASN A 320 -19.39 0.49 0.38
C ASN A 320 -20.50 1.35 0.99
N GLN A 321 -21.52 0.71 1.56
CA GLN A 321 -22.56 1.39 2.34
C GLN A 321 -22.06 1.66 3.77
N ASP A 322 -22.37 2.81 4.36
CA ASP A 322 -22.19 3.00 5.80
C ASP A 322 -23.34 2.37 6.60
N HIS A 323 -23.26 1.05 6.78
CA HIS A 323 -24.30 0.23 7.41
C HIS A 323 -24.22 0.15 8.94
N SER A 324 -23.31 0.90 9.61
CA SER A 324 -23.10 0.76 11.06
C SER A 324 -22.55 2.01 11.72
N GLN A 325 -23.10 2.43 12.87
CA GLN A 325 -22.57 3.58 13.63
C GLN A 325 -21.10 3.40 14.05
N ASN A 326 -20.61 2.16 14.18
CA ASN A 326 -19.21 1.87 14.48
C ASN A 326 -18.36 1.83 13.18
N PRO A 327 -17.30 2.65 13.03
CA PRO A 327 -16.51 2.76 11.77
C PRO A 327 -15.87 1.44 11.34
N VAL A 328 -15.71 0.51 12.28
CA VAL A 328 -15.32 -0.87 12.01
C VAL A 328 -16.17 -1.53 10.91
N GLY A 329 -17.47 -1.25 10.84
CA GLY A 329 -18.34 -1.94 9.87
C GLY A 329 -18.02 -1.61 8.43
N VAL A 330 -17.83 -0.32 8.14
CA VAL A 330 -17.37 0.13 6.81
C VAL A 330 -15.95 -0.34 6.55
N ALA A 331 -15.09 -0.38 7.56
CA ALA A 331 -13.74 -0.92 7.42
C ALA A 331 -13.71 -2.43 7.09
N SER A 332 -14.61 -3.23 7.69
CA SER A 332 -14.75 -4.65 7.37
C SER A 332 -15.24 -4.87 5.94
N THR A 333 -16.23 -4.08 5.49
CA THR A 333 -16.72 -4.12 4.10
C THR A 333 -15.64 -3.64 3.12
N MET A 334 -15.02 -2.48 3.34
CA MET A 334 -13.94 -1.96 2.50
C MET A 334 -12.74 -2.92 2.42
N ALA A 335 -12.41 -3.63 3.51
CA ALA A 335 -11.36 -4.63 3.49
C ALA A 335 -11.71 -5.87 2.66
N HIS A 336 -12.99 -6.30 2.66
CA HIS A 336 -13.52 -7.37 1.82
C HIS A 336 -13.56 -6.97 0.34
N GLU A 337 -14.13 -5.80 0.03
CA GLU A 337 -14.25 -5.31 -1.34
C GLU A 337 -12.88 -5.00 -1.98
N MET A 338 -11.92 -4.47 -1.21
CA MET A 338 -10.54 -4.34 -1.67
C MET A 338 -9.83 -5.72 -1.79
N GLY A 339 -10.27 -6.73 -1.04
CA GLY A 339 -9.82 -8.11 -1.18
C GLY A 339 -10.22 -8.71 -2.52
N HIS A 340 -11.46 -8.48 -2.93
CA HIS A 340 -11.90 -8.75 -4.31
C HIS A 340 -11.08 -8.00 -5.35
N ASN A 341 -10.81 -6.70 -5.17
CA ASN A 341 -9.91 -5.97 -6.08
C ASN A 341 -8.52 -6.64 -6.19
N LEU A 342 -7.99 -7.16 -5.08
CA LEU A 342 -6.75 -7.92 -4.97
C LEU A 342 -6.88 -9.42 -5.37
N GLY A 343 -7.98 -9.83 -5.99
CA GLY A 343 -8.16 -11.16 -6.58
C GLY A 343 -8.48 -12.29 -5.61
N MET A 344 -8.87 -11.96 -4.37
CA MET A 344 -9.43 -12.91 -3.42
C MET A 344 -10.85 -13.31 -3.81
N ASP A 345 -11.15 -14.59 -3.61
CA ASP A 345 -12.48 -15.21 -3.74
C ASP A 345 -13.19 -15.26 -2.38
N HIS A 346 -14.46 -15.69 -2.37
CA HIS A 346 -15.14 -15.95 -1.11
C HIS A 346 -14.59 -17.23 -0.46
N ASP A 347 -14.40 -17.21 0.87
CA ASP A 347 -13.90 -18.36 1.62
C ASP A 347 -14.83 -19.59 1.49
N GLU A 348 -16.14 -19.38 1.28
CA GLU A 348 -17.11 -20.44 1.03
C GLU A 348 -16.98 -21.13 -0.33
N ASN A 349 -16.43 -20.47 -1.36
CA ASN A 349 -16.28 -21.04 -2.71
C ASN A 349 -15.05 -21.95 -2.83
N VAL A 350 -14.01 -21.68 -2.05
CA VAL A 350 -12.73 -22.40 -2.13
C VAL A 350 -12.86 -23.76 -1.42
N GLN A 351 -12.92 -24.85 -2.20
CA GLN A 351 -13.10 -26.20 -1.67
C GLN A 351 -12.00 -26.57 -0.65
N GLY A 352 -12.42 -26.88 0.58
CA GLY A 352 -11.52 -27.23 1.68
C GLY A 352 -10.94 -26.03 2.42
N CYS A 353 -11.42 -24.81 2.15
CA CYS A 353 -11.05 -23.63 2.90
C CYS A 353 -11.47 -23.72 4.37
N HIS A 354 -10.67 -23.12 5.25
CA HIS A 354 -10.95 -23.01 6.67
C HIS A 354 -10.58 -21.63 7.20
N CYS A 355 -11.56 -20.93 7.76
CA CYS A 355 -11.32 -19.74 8.55
C CYS A 355 -10.91 -20.13 9.98
N PRO A 356 -9.80 -19.61 10.54
CA PRO A 356 -9.38 -19.91 11.91
C PRO A 356 -10.30 -19.32 13.00
N VAL A 357 -11.27 -18.48 12.62
CA VAL A 357 -12.28 -17.90 13.50
C VAL A 357 -13.66 -18.44 13.08
N PRO A 358 -14.44 -19.06 13.99
CA PRO A 358 -15.80 -19.50 13.69
C PRO A 358 -16.70 -18.34 13.22
N ARG A 359 -17.81 -18.62 12.53
CA ARG A 359 -18.78 -17.57 12.13
C ARG A 359 -19.38 -16.87 13.35
N GLU A 360 -19.53 -17.58 14.46
CA GLU A 360 -19.90 -17.09 15.79
C GLU A 360 -18.81 -16.19 16.41
N GLY A 361 -17.56 -16.28 15.95
CA GLY A 361 -16.47 -15.35 16.31
C GLY A 361 -16.39 -14.11 15.42
N GLY A 362 -17.26 -13.98 14.41
CA GLY A 362 -17.21 -12.95 13.37
C GLY A 362 -16.62 -13.44 12.03
N GLY A 363 -16.04 -14.63 11.98
CA GLY A 363 -15.50 -15.22 10.75
C GLY A 363 -14.29 -14.49 10.15
N CYS A 364 -14.08 -14.71 8.85
CA CYS A 364 -12.98 -14.16 8.07
C CYS A 364 -13.46 -13.03 7.16
N ILE A 365 -12.54 -12.13 6.76
CA ILE A 365 -12.85 -10.95 5.94
C ILE A 365 -13.53 -11.36 4.64
N MET A 366 -13.08 -12.42 3.97
CA MET A 366 -13.63 -12.87 2.68
C MET A 366 -14.81 -13.85 2.80
N ALA A 367 -15.53 -13.88 3.93
CA ALA A 367 -16.81 -14.59 3.99
C ALA A 367 -17.86 -13.84 3.13
N ALA A 368 -18.63 -14.55 2.30
CA ALA A 368 -19.62 -13.98 1.37
C ALA A 368 -20.76 -13.17 2.05
N SER A 369 -20.90 -13.32 3.38
CA SER A 369 -21.88 -12.63 4.21
C SER A 369 -21.26 -12.11 5.51
N ILE A 370 -21.43 -10.83 5.80
CA ILE A 370 -21.04 -10.23 7.09
C ILE A 370 -22.12 -10.49 8.13
N GLY A 371 -21.73 -11.12 9.24
CA GLY A 371 -22.64 -11.43 10.35
C GLY A 371 -22.94 -10.22 11.25
N SER A 372 -23.59 -10.46 12.38
CA SER A 372 -23.77 -9.43 13.43
C SER A 372 -22.48 -9.08 14.19
N ARG A 373 -21.39 -9.81 13.92
CA ARG A 373 -20.06 -9.63 14.51
C ARG A 373 -19.07 -9.41 13.37
N PHE A 374 -18.16 -8.44 13.54
CA PHE A 374 -17.25 -8.04 12.47
C PHE A 374 -16.09 -9.03 12.24
N PRO A 375 -15.82 -9.47 10.99
CA PRO A 375 -14.64 -10.26 10.67
C PRO A 375 -13.37 -9.42 10.81
N ARG A 376 -12.27 -10.07 11.21
CA ARG A 376 -11.00 -9.41 11.58
C ARG A 376 -9.72 -10.07 11.07
N VAL A 377 -9.82 -11.23 10.42
CA VAL A 377 -8.69 -12.00 9.92
C VAL A 377 -8.96 -12.47 8.50
N PHE A 378 -7.92 -12.57 7.69
CA PHE A 378 -7.99 -13.23 6.38
C PHE A 378 -7.72 -14.73 6.54
N SER A 379 -8.42 -15.57 5.77
CA SER A 379 -8.20 -17.01 5.82
C SER A 379 -6.86 -17.38 5.18
N HIS A 380 -6.46 -18.65 5.30
CA HIS A 380 -5.33 -19.17 4.52
C HIS A 380 -5.60 -19.09 3.00
N CYS A 381 -6.85 -19.16 2.58
CA CYS A 381 -7.29 -19.17 1.19
C CYS A 381 -7.14 -17.78 0.58
N SER A 382 -7.61 -16.73 1.28
CA SER A 382 -7.45 -15.34 0.85
C SER A 382 -5.95 -14.95 0.74
N ARG A 383 -5.08 -15.53 1.57
CA ARG A 383 -3.62 -15.38 1.48
C ARG A 383 -3.05 -16.03 0.21
N VAL A 384 -3.42 -17.28 -0.10
CA VAL A 384 -2.98 -18.01 -1.31
C VAL A 384 -3.49 -17.34 -2.59
N ASP A 385 -4.70 -16.77 -2.55
CA ASP A 385 -5.29 -16.01 -3.65
C ASP A 385 -4.53 -14.71 -3.92
N LEU A 386 -4.28 -13.92 -2.88
CA LEU A 386 -3.46 -12.72 -2.96
C LEU A 386 -2.06 -13.04 -3.49
N GLU A 387 -1.42 -14.08 -2.95
CA GLU A 387 -0.14 -14.59 -3.44
C GLU A 387 -0.19 -14.99 -4.92
N THR A 388 -1.34 -15.40 -5.44
CA THR A 388 -1.52 -15.75 -6.87
C THR A 388 -1.80 -14.50 -7.71
N PHE A 389 -2.53 -13.53 -7.17
CA PHE A 389 -2.78 -12.25 -7.81
C PHE A 389 -1.51 -11.41 -7.97
N VAL A 390 -0.69 -11.27 -6.93
CA VAL A 390 0.55 -10.46 -6.95
C VAL A 390 1.71 -11.06 -7.77
N LYS A 391 1.46 -12.19 -8.43
CA LYS A 391 2.32 -12.80 -9.47
C LYS A 391 1.90 -12.40 -10.89
N LYS A 392 0.76 -11.69 -11.07
CA LYS A 392 0.31 -11.17 -12.37
C LYS A 392 1.16 -9.94 -12.77
N PRO A 393 1.53 -9.77 -14.07
CA PRO A 393 2.35 -8.63 -14.52
C PRO A 393 1.75 -7.25 -14.21
N LEU A 394 0.41 -7.16 -14.15
CA LEU A 394 -0.34 -5.92 -13.91
C LEU A 394 -0.31 -5.42 -12.45
N THR A 395 0.56 -5.95 -11.58
CA THR A 395 0.58 -5.65 -10.13
C THR A 395 1.74 -4.76 -9.67
N THR A 396 2.40 -4.08 -10.61
CA THR A 396 3.54 -3.18 -10.34
C THR A 396 3.18 -1.96 -9.48
N CYS A 397 1.95 -1.44 -9.57
CA CYS A 397 1.52 -0.31 -8.73
C CYS A 397 1.60 -0.58 -7.22
N LEU A 398 1.58 -1.86 -6.82
CA LEU A 398 1.66 -2.28 -5.42
C LEU A 398 3.11 -2.38 -4.91
N THR A 399 4.10 -1.93 -5.69
CA THR A 399 5.54 -2.09 -5.38
C THR A 399 6.27 -0.76 -5.19
N ASN A 400 5.71 0.37 -5.64
CA ASN A 400 6.12 1.69 -5.16
C ASN A 400 5.70 1.88 -3.71
N ALA A 401 6.67 2.03 -2.81
CA ALA A 401 6.41 2.71 -1.54
C ALA A 401 6.07 4.18 -1.82
N PRO A 402 5.13 4.79 -1.07
CA PRO A 402 5.04 6.25 -0.99
C PRO A 402 6.40 6.84 -0.61
N ASP A 403 6.71 8.02 -1.14
CA ASP A 403 8.06 8.61 -1.04
C ASP A 403 8.52 8.78 0.43
N LEU A 404 9.58 8.05 0.79
CA LEU A 404 10.08 7.92 2.16
C LEU A 404 10.73 9.21 2.68
N ASP A 405 11.23 10.08 1.79
CA ASP A 405 11.69 11.43 2.17
C ASP A 405 10.52 12.40 2.47
N GLN A 406 9.26 11.93 2.35
CA GLN A 406 8.06 12.74 2.55
C GLN A 406 7.05 12.18 3.59
N LEU A 407 7.34 11.06 4.27
CA LEU A 407 6.47 10.52 5.32
C LEU A 407 6.32 11.52 6.49
N VAL A 408 5.09 11.75 6.93
CA VAL A 408 4.78 12.94 7.75
C VAL A 408 5.07 12.70 9.23
N GLY A 409 6.07 13.43 9.73
CA GLY A 409 6.55 13.40 11.12
C GLY A 409 8.04 13.09 11.24
N GLY A 410 8.71 12.67 10.15
CA GLY A 410 10.09 12.18 10.13
C GLY A 410 10.21 10.68 10.44
N PRO A 411 11.41 10.15 10.68
CA PRO A 411 11.67 8.72 10.87
C PRO A 411 11.07 8.13 12.17
N VAL A 412 10.67 6.84 12.13
CA VAL A 412 9.92 6.14 13.19
C VAL A 412 10.41 4.71 13.47
N CYS A 413 11.69 4.56 13.84
CA CYS A 413 12.28 3.27 14.20
C CYS A 413 11.35 2.24 14.87
N GLY A 414 11.23 1.08 14.25
CA GLY A 414 10.33 -0.02 14.60
C GLY A 414 8.94 0.08 13.95
N ASN A 415 8.83 0.68 12.76
CA ASN A 415 7.62 0.69 11.91
C ASN A 415 7.71 -0.22 10.67
N LEU A 416 8.88 -0.86 10.43
CA LEU A 416 9.25 -1.66 9.25
C LEU A 416 9.64 -0.84 8.00
N PHE A 417 9.98 0.45 8.13
CA PHE A 417 10.46 1.30 7.04
C PHE A 417 11.87 1.83 7.33
N VAL A 418 12.73 1.87 6.31
CA VAL A 418 14.03 2.54 6.43
C VAL A 418 13.87 3.99 6.01
N GLU A 419 13.45 4.81 6.96
CA GLU A 419 13.19 6.24 6.78
C GLU A 419 14.47 7.10 6.88
N HIS A 420 14.34 8.38 6.55
CA HIS A 420 15.47 9.30 6.48
C HIS A 420 16.28 9.39 7.79
N GLY A 421 17.52 8.90 7.77
CA GLY A 421 18.44 8.90 8.91
C GLY A 421 18.52 7.57 9.67
N GLU A 422 17.71 6.59 9.27
CA GLU A 422 17.80 5.19 9.69
C GLU A 422 18.64 4.39 8.68
N GLN A 423 19.02 3.15 9.02
CA GLN A 423 19.83 2.27 8.16
C GLN A 423 19.23 0.87 7.98
N CYS A 424 18.23 0.55 8.78
CA CYS A 424 17.48 -0.70 8.78
C CYS A 424 16.29 -0.55 9.72
N ASP A 425 15.19 -1.23 9.43
CA ASP A 425 14.08 -1.41 10.37
C ASP A 425 13.60 -2.87 10.26
N CYS A 426 13.33 -3.48 11.40
CA CYS A 426 12.89 -4.87 11.52
C CYS A 426 11.68 -5.01 12.47
N GLY A 427 10.96 -3.93 12.75
CA GLY A 427 9.84 -3.84 13.68
C GLY A 427 10.29 -3.57 15.11
N LEU A 428 9.34 -3.71 16.05
CA LEU A 428 9.61 -3.47 17.47
C LEU A 428 10.64 -4.47 18.04
N PRO A 429 11.40 -4.12 19.10
CA PRO A 429 12.45 -4.97 19.65
C PRO A 429 12.02 -6.38 20.09
N GLN A 430 10.75 -6.62 20.42
CA GLN A 430 10.24 -7.96 20.72
C GLN A 430 9.90 -8.80 19.47
N ASP A 431 9.66 -8.16 18.33
CA ASP A 431 9.18 -8.79 17.09
C ASP A 431 10.31 -8.96 16.05
N CYS A 432 11.33 -8.11 16.10
CA CYS A 432 12.49 -8.15 15.21
C CYS A 432 13.27 -9.47 15.35
N ARG A 433 13.46 -10.14 14.20
CA ARG A 433 14.26 -11.37 14.07
C ARG A 433 15.57 -11.17 13.30
N ASP A 434 15.77 -9.97 12.76
CA ASP A 434 16.99 -9.63 12.03
C ASP A 434 18.14 -9.39 13.02
N ARG A 435 19.29 -10.02 12.77
CA ARG A 435 20.52 -9.86 13.56
C ARG A 435 21.39 -8.73 13.04
N CYS A 436 21.14 -8.29 11.81
CA CYS A 436 21.87 -7.23 11.14
C CYS A 436 21.38 -5.83 11.55
N CYS A 437 20.20 -5.75 12.18
CA CYS A 437 19.57 -4.51 12.59
C CYS A 437 19.40 -4.38 14.10
N ASN A 438 19.72 -3.21 14.66
CA ASN A 438 19.38 -2.88 16.04
C ASN A 438 17.99 -2.23 16.09
N ALA A 439 16.96 -3.03 16.35
CA ALA A 439 15.55 -2.61 16.49
C ALA A 439 15.26 -1.50 17.52
N THR A 440 16.22 -1.15 18.38
CA THR A 440 16.08 -0.04 19.35
C THR A 440 16.61 1.29 18.80
N THR A 441 17.41 1.28 17.73
CA THR A 441 18.04 2.48 17.16
C THR A 441 17.95 2.59 15.63
N CYS A 442 17.40 1.56 14.96
CA CYS A 442 17.23 1.44 13.51
C CYS A 442 18.49 1.81 12.73
N ARG A 443 19.56 1.19 13.21
CA ARG A 443 20.93 1.26 12.70
C ARG A 443 21.48 -0.13 12.60
N LEU A 444 22.42 -0.30 11.69
CA LEU A 444 23.11 -1.57 11.48
C LEU A 444 23.79 -2.02 12.78
N ALA A 445 23.75 -3.33 13.03
CA ALA A 445 24.46 -3.96 14.13
C ALA A 445 25.97 -3.77 14.00
N GLU A 446 26.72 -3.93 15.09
CA GLU A 446 28.18 -3.76 15.06
C GLU A 446 28.84 -4.79 14.12
N GLY A 447 29.45 -4.30 13.04
CA GLY A 447 30.06 -5.13 11.99
C GLY A 447 29.13 -5.52 10.83
N ALA A 448 27.88 -5.01 10.80
CA ALA A 448 26.99 -5.15 9.65
C ALA A 448 27.16 -4.00 8.65
N GLU A 449 27.12 -4.34 7.35
CA GLU A 449 27.14 -3.42 6.20
C GLU A 449 25.73 -3.21 5.63
N CYS A 450 24.83 -4.17 5.84
CA CYS A 450 23.44 -4.15 5.39
C CYS A 450 22.55 -5.02 6.29
N ALA A 451 21.23 -4.92 6.08
CA ALA A 451 20.21 -5.69 6.81
C ALA A 451 19.14 -6.28 5.87
N HIS A 452 18.47 -5.43 5.10
CA HIS A 452 17.48 -5.81 4.09
C HIS A 452 18.09 -5.88 2.68
N GLY A 453 17.29 -6.28 1.69
CA GLY A 453 17.65 -6.29 0.26
C GLY A 453 18.15 -7.65 -0.26
N THR A 454 18.01 -7.87 -1.56
CA THR A 454 18.38 -9.13 -2.25
C THR A 454 19.88 -9.27 -2.52
N CYS A 455 20.63 -8.17 -2.43
CA CYS A 455 22.09 -8.12 -2.41
C CYS A 455 22.67 -8.08 -0.99
N CYS A 456 21.87 -8.24 0.06
CA CYS A 456 22.37 -8.48 1.42
C CYS A 456 22.43 -9.97 1.76
N GLN A 457 23.55 -10.42 2.34
CA GLN A 457 23.74 -11.79 2.83
C GLN A 457 24.62 -11.77 4.09
N GLU A 458 24.17 -12.41 5.17
CA GLU A 458 24.91 -12.49 6.45
C GLU A 458 25.43 -11.12 6.94
N CYS A 459 24.56 -10.12 6.83
CA CYS A 459 24.80 -8.71 7.16
C CYS A 459 25.86 -8.01 6.31
N ARG A 460 26.25 -8.57 5.16
CA ARG A 460 27.22 -8.02 4.21
C ARG A 460 26.65 -7.83 2.82
N VAL A 461 27.16 -6.84 2.09
CA VAL A 461 26.81 -6.67 0.68
C VAL A 461 27.45 -7.79 -0.13
N LYS A 462 26.65 -8.47 -0.95
CA LYS A 462 27.14 -9.52 -1.87
C LYS A 462 28.19 -8.95 -2.82
N PRO A 463 29.24 -9.71 -3.19
CA PRO A 463 30.25 -9.25 -4.13
C PRO A 463 29.64 -8.90 -5.49
N ALA A 464 30.29 -7.96 -6.18
CA ALA A 464 29.82 -7.46 -7.47
C ALA A 464 29.77 -8.59 -8.51
N GLY A 465 28.65 -8.71 -9.24
CA GLY A 465 28.41 -9.81 -10.19
C GLY A 465 27.60 -11.00 -9.63
N GLU A 466 27.23 -11.01 -8.34
CA GLU A 466 26.28 -11.99 -7.79
C GLU A 466 24.85 -11.78 -8.31
N LEU A 467 24.18 -12.83 -8.75
CA LEU A 467 22.82 -12.75 -9.31
C LEU A 467 21.80 -12.36 -8.24
N CYS A 468 21.03 -11.28 -8.47
CA CYS A 468 20.04 -10.77 -7.53
C CYS A 468 18.60 -10.77 -8.04
N ARG A 469 18.38 -10.69 -9.37
CA ARG A 469 17.10 -11.01 -10.03
C ARG A 469 17.37 -11.82 -11.29
N PRO A 470 16.80 -13.03 -11.44
CA PRO A 470 16.90 -13.80 -12.68
C PRO A 470 15.93 -13.27 -13.74
N GLN A 471 16.34 -13.33 -15.01
CA GLN A 471 15.51 -13.03 -16.17
C GLN A 471 14.16 -13.77 -16.12
N LYS A 472 13.05 -13.04 -16.22
CA LYS A 472 11.66 -13.58 -16.23
C LYS A 472 11.33 -14.32 -17.52
N ASP A 473 11.67 -13.73 -18.66
CA ASP A 473 11.44 -14.26 -20.01
C ASP A 473 12.40 -13.60 -21.02
N ALA A 474 12.37 -14.03 -22.28
CA ALA A 474 13.33 -13.61 -23.31
C ALA A 474 13.36 -12.10 -23.63
N CYS A 475 12.39 -11.31 -23.17
CA CYS A 475 12.38 -9.85 -23.30
C CYS A 475 12.89 -9.10 -22.06
N ASP A 476 13.11 -9.81 -20.96
CA ASP A 476 13.70 -9.32 -19.73
C ASP A 476 15.25 -9.50 -19.75
N LEU A 477 15.97 -9.00 -18.75
CA LEU A 477 17.39 -9.33 -18.51
C LEU A 477 17.58 -9.81 -17.06
N GLU A 478 18.77 -10.30 -16.74
CA GLU A 478 19.16 -10.65 -15.37
C GLU A 478 20.04 -9.56 -14.72
N GLU A 479 19.75 -9.18 -13.47
CA GLU A 479 20.53 -8.20 -12.70
C GLU A 479 21.46 -8.86 -11.68
N PHE A 480 22.62 -8.22 -11.55
CA PHE A 480 23.67 -8.60 -10.63
C PHE A 480 23.90 -7.49 -9.60
N CYS A 481 24.33 -7.86 -8.40
CA CYS A 481 24.75 -6.92 -7.37
C CYS A 481 25.93 -6.06 -7.88
N ASP A 482 25.94 -4.78 -7.53
CA ASP A 482 27.01 -3.82 -7.87
C ASP A 482 28.22 -3.88 -6.91
N GLY A 483 28.12 -4.70 -5.86
CA GLY A 483 29.10 -4.83 -4.78
C GLY A 483 29.15 -3.66 -3.79
N GLN A 484 28.19 -2.73 -3.88
CA GLN A 484 28.18 -1.46 -3.14
C GLN A 484 26.84 -1.20 -2.45
N ARG A 485 25.74 -1.72 -2.97
CA ARG A 485 24.38 -1.58 -2.42
C ARG A 485 23.77 -2.94 -2.05
N PRO A 486 22.94 -3.00 -0.99
CA PRO A 486 22.23 -4.21 -0.62
C PRO A 486 20.90 -4.41 -1.38
N GLU A 487 20.41 -3.38 -2.07
CA GLU A 487 19.38 -3.51 -3.11
C GLU A 487 19.96 -4.18 -4.36
N CYS A 488 19.12 -4.91 -5.10
CA CYS A 488 19.40 -5.24 -6.50
C CYS A 488 19.21 -3.98 -7.36
N PRO A 489 19.95 -3.78 -8.46
CA PRO A 489 19.70 -2.69 -9.41
C PRO A 489 18.26 -2.66 -9.98
N GLU A 490 17.90 -1.54 -10.59
CA GLU A 490 16.60 -1.38 -11.26
C GLU A 490 16.39 -2.42 -12.37
N ASP A 491 15.18 -2.97 -12.43
CA ASP A 491 14.70 -3.93 -13.44
C ASP A 491 15.00 -3.43 -14.87
N ALA A 492 15.85 -4.18 -15.58
CA ALA A 492 16.34 -3.84 -16.89
C ALA A 492 15.87 -4.89 -17.91
N PHE A 493 15.10 -4.45 -18.90
CA PHE A 493 14.66 -5.29 -20.01
C PHE A 493 15.34 -4.93 -21.35
N GLN A 494 15.25 -5.86 -22.30
CA GLN A 494 15.85 -5.82 -23.65
C GLN A 494 15.42 -4.57 -24.46
N GLU A 495 16.24 -4.14 -25.42
CA GLU A 495 15.84 -3.07 -26.35
C GLU A 495 14.62 -3.47 -27.22
N ASN A 496 13.70 -2.51 -27.44
CA ASN A 496 12.49 -2.73 -28.23
C ASN A 496 12.85 -3.12 -29.67
N GLY A 497 12.26 -4.21 -30.15
CA GLY A 497 12.60 -4.84 -31.42
C GLY A 497 13.49 -6.09 -31.33
N THR A 498 14.00 -6.44 -30.14
CA THR A 498 14.73 -7.71 -29.91
C THR A 498 13.83 -8.92 -30.25
N PRO A 499 14.26 -9.92 -31.04
CA PRO A 499 13.41 -11.06 -31.41
C PRO A 499 12.98 -11.93 -30.21
N CYS A 500 11.70 -12.30 -30.15
CA CYS A 500 11.14 -13.18 -29.12
C CYS A 500 10.22 -14.26 -29.73
N LEU A 501 9.76 -15.23 -28.92
CA LEU A 501 9.16 -16.51 -29.37
C LEU A 501 8.14 -16.38 -30.53
N GLU A 502 7.17 -15.49 -30.42
CA GLU A 502 6.15 -15.25 -31.46
C GLU A 502 6.32 -13.88 -32.17
N GLY A 503 7.31 -13.07 -31.76
CA GLY A 503 7.25 -11.63 -31.98
C GLY A 503 8.59 -10.89 -31.87
N TYR A 504 8.49 -9.65 -31.39
CA TYR A 504 9.61 -8.80 -31.01
C TYR A 504 9.30 -8.18 -29.65
N CYS A 505 10.32 -7.94 -28.83
CA CYS A 505 10.20 -7.35 -27.52
C CYS A 505 9.72 -5.91 -27.60
N TYR A 506 8.85 -5.54 -26.68
CA TYR A 506 8.33 -4.20 -26.51
C TYR A 506 8.01 -3.96 -25.03
N ASP A 507 8.67 -2.98 -24.43
CA ASP A 507 8.52 -2.56 -23.03
C ASP A 507 8.51 -3.76 -22.05
N GLY A 508 9.56 -4.58 -22.14
CA GLY A 508 9.82 -5.75 -21.28
C GLY A 508 8.89 -6.96 -21.52
N SER A 509 8.09 -6.92 -22.58
CA SER A 509 7.12 -7.96 -22.92
C SER A 509 7.29 -8.48 -24.35
N CYS A 510 6.83 -9.71 -24.62
CA CYS A 510 6.73 -10.28 -25.97
C CYS A 510 5.24 -10.25 -26.45
N PRO A 511 4.74 -9.13 -26.97
CA PRO A 511 3.33 -8.99 -27.35
C PRO A 511 2.92 -9.91 -28.52
N SER A 512 1.86 -10.68 -28.31
CA SER A 512 1.28 -11.62 -29.26
C SER A 512 -0.24 -11.47 -29.32
N LEU A 513 -0.81 -11.54 -30.53
CA LEU A 513 -2.27 -11.55 -30.75
C LEU A 513 -2.95 -12.70 -30.00
N ALA A 514 -2.31 -13.87 -29.97
CA ALA A 514 -2.86 -15.05 -29.31
C ALA A 514 -2.86 -14.88 -27.78
N GLN A 515 -1.83 -14.25 -27.21
CA GLN A 515 -1.82 -13.95 -25.79
C GLN A 515 -2.84 -12.85 -25.44
N ARG A 516 -2.86 -11.73 -26.17
CA ARG A 516 -3.83 -10.64 -25.90
C ARG A 516 -5.28 -11.11 -26.01
N CYS A 517 -5.59 -12.03 -26.91
CA CYS A 517 -6.92 -12.67 -26.96
C CYS A 517 -7.20 -13.54 -25.71
N ARG A 518 -6.22 -14.28 -25.18
CA ARG A 518 -6.37 -15.03 -23.92
C ARG A 518 -6.49 -14.11 -22.69
N ASP A 519 -5.80 -12.97 -22.69
CA ASP A 519 -5.89 -11.98 -21.60
C ASP A 519 -7.28 -11.31 -21.56
N LEU A 520 -7.89 -11.09 -22.73
CA LEU A 520 -9.17 -10.39 -22.87
C LEU A 520 -10.41 -11.30 -22.92
N TRP A 521 -10.27 -12.55 -23.36
CA TRP A 521 -11.38 -13.51 -23.54
C TRP A 521 -11.16 -14.83 -22.78
N GLY A 522 -10.16 -14.87 -21.89
CA GLY A 522 -9.88 -16.00 -21.01
C GLY A 522 -9.39 -17.28 -21.71
N PRO A 523 -9.38 -18.41 -20.99
CA PRO A 523 -8.94 -19.70 -21.51
C PRO A 523 -9.72 -20.15 -22.75
N GLY A 524 -9.01 -20.72 -23.73
CA GLY A 524 -9.60 -21.21 -24.99
C GLY A 524 -9.78 -20.14 -26.07
N ALA A 525 -9.49 -18.87 -25.78
CA ALA A 525 -9.41 -17.84 -26.81
C ALA A 525 -8.15 -17.98 -27.69
N ARG A 526 -8.27 -17.57 -28.96
CA ARG A 526 -7.19 -17.48 -29.94
C ARG A 526 -7.30 -16.20 -30.76
N ALA A 527 -6.21 -15.83 -31.44
CA ALA A 527 -6.26 -14.80 -32.49
C ALA A 527 -7.20 -15.25 -33.62
N ALA A 528 -8.02 -14.33 -34.14
CA ALA A 528 -8.91 -14.63 -35.26
C ALA A 528 -8.13 -14.83 -36.57
N ALA A 529 -8.79 -15.41 -37.57
CA ALA A 529 -8.23 -15.58 -38.90
C ALA A 529 -7.92 -14.23 -39.57
N GLU A 530 -6.90 -14.18 -40.43
CA GLU A 530 -6.43 -12.94 -41.08
C GLU A 530 -7.53 -12.16 -41.82
N ALA A 531 -8.53 -12.86 -42.37
CA ALA A 531 -9.70 -12.25 -43.02
C ALA A 531 -10.47 -11.26 -42.12
N CYS A 532 -10.42 -11.42 -40.79
CA CYS A 532 -11.03 -10.48 -39.86
C CYS A 532 -10.37 -9.11 -39.87
N PHE A 533 -9.05 -9.05 -40.06
CA PHE A 533 -8.29 -7.79 -40.11
C PHE A 533 -8.50 -7.02 -41.43
N ALA A 534 -9.39 -7.48 -42.32
CA ALA A 534 -9.89 -6.69 -43.45
C ALA A 534 -10.94 -5.63 -43.04
N TYR A 535 -11.49 -5.71 -41.82
CA TYR A 535 -12.26 -4.64 -41.20
C TYR A 535 -11.30 -3.58 -40.65
N GLY A 536 -11.27 -2.41 -41.28
CA GLY A 536 -10.37 -1.30 -40.90
C GLY A 536 -10.84 -0.53 -39.68
N SER A 537 -12.16 -0.50 -39.45
CA SER A 537 -12.78 0.02 -38.23
C SER A 537 -14.16 -0.64 -38.01
N ILE A 538 -14.66 -0.58 -36.78
CA ILE A 538 -16.00 -1.04 -36.41
C ILE A 538 -16.77 0.17 -35.88
N ALA A 539 -18.01 0.35 -36.33
CA ALA A 539 -18.87 1.42 -35.84
C ALA A 539 -19.31 1.15 -34.38
N PRO A 540 -19.30 2.17 -33.49
CA PRO A 540 -19.75 2.01 -32.10
C PRO A 540 -21.16 1.40 -32.01
N GLY A 541 -21.32 0.46 -31.08
CA GLY A 541 -22.54 -0.35 -30.96
C GLY A 541 -22.69 -1.41 -32.06
N CYS A 542 -21.59 -1.87 -32.67
CA CYS A 542 -21.55 -2.96 -33.65
C CYS A 542 -22.45 -2.75 -34.89
N LYS A 543 -22.61 -1.50 -35.35
CA LYS A 543 -23.48 -1.15 -36.50
C LYS A 543 -22.87 -1.50 -37.87
N GLY A 544 -22.01 -2.51 -37.92
CA GLY A 544 -21.19 -2.91 -39.07
C GLY A 544 -19.71 -2.48 -38.95
N GLY A 545 -18.85 -3.19 -39.67
CA GLY A 545 -17.43 -2.84 -39.84
C GLY A 545 -17.17 -2.25 -41.22
N SER A 546 -16.31 -1.23 -41.30
CA SER A 546 -15.84 -0.70 -42.59
C SER A 546 -14.72 -1.59 -43.13
N SER A 547 -14.82 -2.04 -44.38
CA SER A 547 -13.76 -2.84 -45.01
C SER A 547 -12.73 -1.96 -45.69
N LEU A 548 -11.45 -2.32 -45.58
CA LEU A 548 -10.33 -1.62 -46.24
C LEU A 548 -10.30 -1.80 -47.78
N GLY A 549 -11.18 -2.63 -48.32
CA GLY A 549 -11.24 -2.97 -49.75
C GLY A 549 -10.51 -4.27 -50.09
N MET A 550 -10.68 -4.72 -51.34
CA MET A 550 -10.22 -6.03 -51.80
C MET A 550 -8.71 -6.23 -51.56
N GLY A 551 -8.34 -7.27 -50.81
CA GLY A 551 -6.95 -7.64 -50.54
C GLY A 551 -6.20 -6.75 -49.54
N ARG A 552 -6.86 -5.81 -48.85
CA ARG A 552 -6.23 -4.97 -47.82
C ARG A 552 -6.61 -5.42 -46.42
N VAL A 553 -5.61 -5.63 -45.56
CA VAL A 553 -5.77 -5.95 -44.13
C VAL A 553 -4.92 -5.01 -43.28
N ASN A 554 -5.40 -4.65 -42.09
CA ASN A 554 -4.60 -3.99 -41.06
C ASN A 554 -4.48 -4.89 -39.82
N ARG A 555 -3.43 -5.71 -39.80
CA ARG A 555 -3.04 -6.54 -38.64
C ARG A 555 -2.67 -5.75 -37.37
N CYS A 556 -2.74 -4.41 -37.41
CA CYS A 556 -2.52 -3.50 -36.29
C CYS A 556 -3.72 -2.60 -35.97
N GLY A 557 -4.88 -2.85 -36.60
CA GLY A 557 -6.11 -2.12 -36.34
C GLY A 557 -6.85 -2.65 -35.12
N VAL A 558 -8.16 -2.85 -35.25
CA VAL A 558 -8.98 -3.51 -34.23
C VAL A 558 -8.49 -4.95 -34.03
N LEU A 559 -8.33 -5.36 -32.78
CA LEU A 559 -8.01 -6.73 -32.40
C LEU A 559 -9.23 -7.63 -32.63
N HIS A 560 -9.02 -8.69 -33.39
CA HIS A 560 -10.01 -9.74 -33.60
C HIS A 560 -9.56 -11.06 -32.96
N CYS A 561 -10.46 -11.63 -32.16
CA CYS A 561 -10.30 -12.91 -31.47
C CYS A 561 -11.36 -13.91 -31.91
N ASP A 562 -11.11 -15.19 -31.63
CA ASP A 562 -12.02 -16.31 -31.84
C ASP A 562 -11.94 -17.27 -30.64
N GLY A 563 -13.06 -17.91 -30.29
CA GLY A 563 -13.20 -18.68 -29.04
C GLY A 563 -13.12 -17.84 -27.77
N GLY A 564 -12.96 -18.52 -26.63
CA GLY A 564 -12.96 -17.91 -25.29
C GLY A 564 -14.36 -17.58 -24.76
N GLN A 565 -14.40 -16.81 -23.67
CA GLN A 565 -15.60 -16.28 -23.03
C GLN A 565 -15.55 -14.75 -23.05
N LYS A 566 -16.65 -14.08 -23.42
CA LYS A 566 -16.73 -12.61 -23.37
C LYS A 566 -16.73 -12.15 -21.91
N PRO A 567 -15.85 -11.23 -21.48
CA PRO A 567 -15.98 -10.56 -20.18
C PRO A 567 -17.38 -9.97 -20.04
N LEU A 568 -18.13 -10.33 -18.99
CA LEU A 568 -19.55 -9.96 -18.84
C LEU A 568 -19.78 -8.46 -19.04
N GLU A 569 -18.90 -7.66 -18.44
CA GLU A 569 -18.97 -6.21 -18.29
C GLU A 569 -18.76 -5.40 -19.59
N ARG A 570 -18.03 -5.96 -20.55
CA ARG A 570 -17.62 -5.23 -21.77
C ARG A 570 -18.50 -5.61 -22.96
N SER A 571 -18.95 -4.63 -23.73
CA SER A 571 -19.68 -4.93 -24.98
C SER A 571 -18.72 -5.52 -26.03
N SER A 572 -19.26 -6.24 -27.01
CA SER A 572 -18.45 -6.86 -28.08
C SER A 572 -19.19 -6.82 -29.41
N CYS A 573 -18.45 -6.68 -30.51
CA CYS A 573 -18.98 -6.86 -31.84
C CYS A 573 -18.59 -8.23 -32.41
N THR A 574 -19.55 -8.93 -32.99
CA THR A 574 -19.32 -10.19 -33.72
C THR A 574 -19.61 -9.93 -35.20
N LEU A 575 -18.56 -9.93 -36.02
CA LEU A 575 -18.67 -9.79 -37.47
C LEU A 575 -18.50 -11.17 -38.11
N THR A 576 -19.52 -11.67 -38.79
CA THR A 576 -19.50 -12.98 -39.45
C THR A 576 -19.29 -12.81 -40.95
N SER A 577 -18.29 -13.51 -41.49
CA SER A 577 -18.01 -13.62 -42.92
C SER A 577 -18.20 -15.07 -43.40
N HIS A 578 -18.13 -15.30 -44.71
CA HIS A 578 -18.16 -16.66 -45.28
C HIS A 578 -16.94 -17.53 -44.92
N VAL A 579 -15.90 -16.96 -44.29
CA VAL A 579 -14.61 -17.64 -44.05
C VAL A 579 -14.22 -17.65 -42.56
N ALA A 580 -14.70 -16.68 -41.78
CA ALA A 580 -14.37 -16.53 -40.36
C ALA A 580 -15.47 -15.82 -39.57
N VAL A 581 -15.59 -16.17 -38.29
CA VAL A 581 -16.27 -15.36 -37.26
C VAL A 581 -15.22 -14.48 -36.58
N CYS A 582 -15.52 -13.21 -36.39
CA CYS A 582 -14.57 -12.21 -35.94
C CYS A 582 -15.13 -11.48 -34.71
N HIS A 583 -14.67 -11.84 -33.51
CA HIS A 583 -15.07 -11.15 -32.28
C HIS A 583 -14.10 -10.00 -31.96
N ALA A 584 -14.63 -8.81 -31.76
CA ALA A 584 -13.89 -7.64 -31.29
C ALA A 584 -14.49 -7.15 -29.98
N LEU A 585 -13.66 -6.92 -28.96
CA LEU A 585 -14.10 -6.44 -27.65
C LEU A 585 -14.12 -4.90 -27.68
N ALA A 586 -15.19 -4.27 -27.19
CA ALA A 586 -15.22 -2.82 -27.02
C ALA A 586 -14.22 -2.40 -25.92
N THR A 587 -13.70 -1.17 -25.99
CA THR A 587 -12.92 -0.54 -24.91
C THR A 587 -13.76 -0.42 -23.63
N ASP A 588 -13.12 -0.23 -22.47
CA ASP A 588 -13.83 -0.16 -21.17
C ASP A 588 -14.82 1.01 -21.08
N ASP A 589 -14.62 2.09 -21.85
CA ASP A 589 -15.53 3.21 -22.00
C ASP A 589 -16.64 3.00 -23.06
N GLY A 590 -16.58 1.89 -23.80
CA GLY A 590 -17.51 1.56 -24.89
C GLY A 590 -17.44 2.44 -26.14
N SER A 591 -16.51 3.41 -26.22
CA SER A 591 -16.45 4.36 -27.34
C SER A 591 -15.78 3.78 -28.60
N ALA A 592 -14.87 2.83 -28.40
CA ALA A 592 -14.06 2.20 -29.44
C ALA A 592 -13.99 0.67 -29.24
N TYR A 593 -13.04 0.03 -29.93
CA TYR A 593 -12.73 -1.39 -29.79
C TYR A 593 -11.25 -1.56 -29.47
N GLU A 594 -10.93 -2.62 -28.74
CA GLU A 594 -9.55 -3.02 -28.45
C GLU A 594 -8.71 -3.01 -29.73
N LEU A 595 -7.59 -2.30 -29.69
CA LEU A 595 -6.62 -2.30 -30.77
C LEU A 595 -5.58 -3.39 -30.54
N VAL A 596 -4.91 -3.81 -31.60
CA VAL A 596 -3.72 -4.65 -31.47
C VAL A 596 -2.63 -3.85 -30.74
N PRO A 597 -2.03 -4.37 -29.65
CA PRO A 597 -1.01 -3.65 -28.89
C PRO A 597 0.20 -3.24 -29.74
N GLU A 598 0.86 -2.14 -29.37
CA GLU A 598 2.14 -1.77 -29.97
C GLU A 598 3.22 -2.83 -29.71
N GLY A 599 4.22 -2.91 -30.58
CA GLY A 599 5.21 -3.99 -30.57
C GLY A 599 4.75 -5.32 -31.17
N THR A 600 3.43 -5.59 -31.20
CA THR A 600 2.89 -6.86 -31.74
C THR A 600 3.37 -7.08 -33.17
N LYS A 601 3.93 -8.26 -33.46
CA LYS A 601 4.45 -8.62 -34.78
C LYS A 601 3.32 -8.74 -35.81
N CYS A 602 3.36 -7.87 -36.81
CA CYS A 602 2.35 -7.82 -37.88
C CYS A 602 2.86 -8.38 -39.23
N GLY A 603 4.17 -8.58 -39.36
CA GLY A 603 4.79 -9.18 -40.55
C GLY A 603 6.23 -9.61 -40.29
N GLN A 604 6.93 -10.02 -41.36
CA GLN A 604 8.38 -10.20 -41.31
C GLN A 604 9.05 -8.84 -41.16
N GLU A 605 9.89 -8.68 -40.13
CA GLU A 605 10.57 -7.42 -39.76
C GLU A 605 9.62 -6.23 -39.55
N LYS A 606 8.36 -6.51 -39.14
CA LYS A 606 7.31 -5.51 -38.97
C LYS A 606 6.50 -5.67 -37.67
N VAL A 607 6.22 -4.54 -37.06
CA VAL A 607 5.59 -4.37 -35.74
C VAL A 607 4.44 -3.37 -35.81
N CYS A 608 3.49 -3.50 -34.89
CA CYS A 608 2.43 -2.52 -34.71
C CYS A 608 2.95 -1.28 -34.00
N TRP A 609 2.76 -0.12 -34.65
CA TRP A 609 3.09 1.19 -34.11
C TRP A 609 2.01 2.18 -34.55
N LYS A 610 1.36 2.82 -33.58
CA LYS A 610 0.29 3.81 -33.72
C LYS A 610 -0.86 3.33 -34.62
N GLY A 611 -1.29 2.09 -34.40
CA GLY A 611 -2.38 1.42 -35.14
C GLY A 611 -2.02 0.96 -36.57
N LEU A 612 -0.74 1.04 -36.95
CA LEU A 612 -0.24 0.72 -38.30
C LEU A 612 0.86 -0.34 -38.24
N CYS A 613 0.92 -1.20 -39.26
CA CYS A 613 2.00 -2.17 -39.42
C CYS A 613 3.22 -1.51 -40.06
N GLN A 614 4.24 -1.22 -39.26
CA GLN A 614 5.43 -0.46 -39.64
C GLN A 614 6.70 -1.32 -39.55
N ASP A 615 7.79 -0.84 -40.15
CA ASP A 615 9.08 -1.52 -40.12
C ASP A 615 9.73 -1.48 -38.73
N LEU A 616 10.48 -2.51 -38.36
CA LEU A 616 11.28 -2.57 -37.13
C LEU A 616 12.25 -1.37 -36.97
N GLN A 617 12.57 -0.66 -38.07
CA GLN A 617 13.31 0.62 -38.06
C GLN A 617 12.73 1.64 -37.07
N VAL A 618 11.43 1.58 -36.77
CA VAL A 618 10.76 2.48 -35.81
C VAL A 618 11.47 2.51 -34.44
N TYR A 619 12.03 1.38 -33.99
CA TYR A 619 12.69 1.29 -32.69
C TYR A 619 14.21 1.53 -32.73
N ARG A 620 14.84 1.59 -33.91
CA ARG A 620 16.32 1.58 -34.01
C ARG A 620 16.97 2.84 -33.42
N SER A 621 17.37 2.72 -32.14
CA SER A 621 18.48 3.48 -31.59
C SER A 621 19.74 3.19 -32.39
N ARG A 622 20.57 4.21 -32.64
CA ARG A 622 21.78 4.01 -33.46
C ARG A 622 22.92 3.48 -32.61
N ASN A 623 23.40 2.28 -32.95
CA ASN A 623 24.73 1.78 -32.59
C ASN A 623 25.01 1.61 -31.09
N CYS A 624 23.98 1.31 -30.29
CA CYS A 624 24.10 1.08 -28.83
C CYS A 624 24.86 -0.21 -28.52
N SER A 625 24.33 -1.35 -28.96
CA SER A 625 24.83 -2.71 -28.66
C SER A 625 26.26 -2.95 -29.17
N ALA A 626 26.71 -2.18 -30.16
CA ALA A 626 28.10 -2.16 -30.66
C ALA A 626 29.11 -1.50 -29.69
N GLN A 627 28.65 -0.69 -28.72
CA GLN A 627 29.49 -0.07 -27.69
C GLN A 627 29.68 -0.98 -26.47
N CYS A 628 28.97 -2.10 -26.39
CA CYS A 628 28.98 -3.05 -25.27
C CYS A 628 30.07 -4.13 -25.40
N HIS A 629 31.05 -3.92 -26.29
CA HIS A 629 32.25 -4.76 -26.52
C HIS A 629 32.01 -6.27 -26.74
N ASN A 630 30.78 -6.67 -27.07
CA ASN A 630 30.29 -8.06 -27.10
C ASN A 630 30.26 -8.77 -25.73
N HIS A 631 30.33 -8.03 -24.64
CA HIS A 631 30.20 -8.52 -23.25
C HIS A 631 28.95 -7.95 -22.54
N GLY A 632 27.97 -7.50 -23.32
CA GLY A 632 26.69 -7.00 -22.86
C GLY A 632 25.74 -6.71 -24.01
N VAL A 633 24.49 -6.42 -23.67
CA VAL A 633 23.41 -6.10 -24.61
C VAL A 633 22.90 -4.68 -24.39
N CYS A 634 22.20 -4.09 -25.37
CA CYS A 634 21.56 -2.80 -25.17
C CYS A 634 20.23 -2.98 -24.42
N ASN A 635 20.07 -2.31 -23.28
CA ASN A 635 18.80 -2.28 -22.55
C ASN A 635 17.84 -1.21 -23.11
N HIS A 636 16.61 -1.18 -22.59
CA HIS A 636 15.60 -0.19 -22.95
C HIS A 636 16.00 1.28 -22.70
N LYS A 637 16.90 1.55 -21.73
CA LYS A 637 17.46 2.90 -21.46
C LYS A 637 18.46 3.36 -22.52
N LYS A 638 18.87 2.46 -23.41
CA LYS A 638 19.94 2.60 -24.43
C LYS A 638 21.34 2.62 -23.82
N GLU A 639 21.51 1.87 -22.75
CA GLU A 639 22.74 1.67 -22.01
C GLU A 639 23.21 0.21 -22.17
N CYS A 640 24.50 -0.06 -21.97
CA CYS A 640 25.02 -1.42 -22.04
C CYS A 640 24.77 -2.17 -20.73
N HIS A 641 23.89 -3.17 -20.78
CA HIS A 641 23.68 -4.15 -19.73
C HIS A 641 24.72 -5.25 -19.85
N CYS A 642 25.72 -5.23 -18.98
CA CYS A 642 26.86 -6.12 -19.05
C CYS A 642 26.56 -7.52 -18.51
N HIS A 643 27.13 -8.54 -19.14
CA HIS A 643 27.09 -9.91 -18.64
C HIS A 643 27.91 -10.05 -17.34
N ALA A 644 27.61 -11.10 -16.56
CA ALA A 644 28.24 -11.37 -15.27
C ALA A 644 29.78 -11.19 -15.30
N GLY A 645 30.29 -10.34 -14.42
CA GLY A 645 31.72 -10.04 -14.26
C GLY A 645 32.25 -8.86 -15.09
N TRP A 646 31.47 -8.26 -15.99
CA TRP A 646 31.89 -7.10 -16.80
C TRP A 646 31.34 -5.77 -16.29
N ALA A 647 32.12 -4.70 -16.44
CA ALA A 647 31.81 -3.39 -15.86
C ALA A 647 31.04 -2.45 -16.83
N PRO A 648 29.97 -1.77 -16.37
CA PRO A 648 29.36 -0.67 -17.11
C PRO A 648 30.33 0.54 -17.18
N PRO A 649 30.17 1.49 -18.12
CA PRO A 649 29.03 1.66 -19.04
C PRO A 649 29.21 1.01 -20.41
N HIS A 650 30.32 0.29 -20.65
CA HIS A 650 30.69 -0.22 -21.99
C HIS A 650 31.08 -1.70 -22.01
N CYS A 651 31.11 -2.40 -20.88
CA CYS A 651 31.49 -3.82 -20.76
C CYS A 651 32.90 -4.13 -21.32
N ALA A 652 33.80 -3.14 -21.27
CA ALA A 652 35.15 -3.22 -21.82
C ALA A 652 36.18 -3.80 -20.82
N GLU A 653 35.89 -3.73 -19.53
CA GLU A 653 36.78 -4.11 -18.43
C GLU A 653 36.06 -5.05 -17.45
N LEU A 654 36.81 -5.88 -16.73
CA LEU A 654 36.26 -6.74 -15.69
C LEU A 654 35.97 -5.93 -14.42
N LEU A 655 34.87 -6.27 -13.77
CA LEU A 655 34.34 -5.59 -12.59
C LEU A 655 35.34 -5.63 -11.40
N THR A 656 36.12 -6.70 -11.31
CA THR A 656 37.26 -6.85 -10.37
C THR A 656 38.32 -5.77 -10.52
N ASP A 657 38.59 -5.35 -11.76
CA ASP A 657 39.77 -4.56 -12.10
C ASP A 657 39.49 -3.08 -11.87
N VAL A 658 38.25 -2.65 -12.18
CA VAL A 658 37.70 -1.32 -11.85
C VAL A 658 37.64 -1.10 -10.34
N HIS A 659 37.23 -2.12 -9.57
CA HIS A 659 37.22 -2.03 -8.10
C HIS A 659 38.62 -2.01 -7.49
N GLN A 660 39.60 -2.73 -8.07
CA GLN A 660 41.01 -2.61 -7.66
C GLN A 660 41.61 -1.23 -8.00
N ALA A 661 41.33 -0.69 -9.20
CA ALA A 661 41.80 0.64 -9.61
C ALA A 661 41.24 1.77 -8.73
N SER A 662 40.05 1.57 -8.15
CA SER A 662 39.41 2.50 -7.21
C SER A 662 40.01 2.47 -5.79
N GLY A 663 40.98 1.58 -5.52
CA GLY A 663 41.63 1.33 -4.22
C GLY A 663 42.52 2.45 -3.64
N GLY A 664 42.28 3.71 -4.00
CA GLY A 664 42.95 4.89 -3.44
C GLY A 664 44.35 5.18 -4.00
N LEU A 665 44.87 6.37 -3.68
CA LEU A 665 46.25 6.73 -4.01
C LEU A 665 47.23 5.81 -3.24
N PRO A 666 48.22 5.19 -3.90
CA PRO A 666 49.18 4.33 -3.20
C PRO A 666 49.95 5.14 -2.16
N VAL A 667 50.21 4.53 -1.00
CA VAL A 667 50.76 5.19 0.20
C VAL A 667 52.07 5.96 -0.09
N SER A 668 52.85 5.50 -1.08
CA SER A 668 54.03 6.19 -1.60
C SER A 668 53.78 7.63 -2.07
N VAL A 669 52.63 7.91 -2.70
CA VAL A 669 52.25 9.26 -3.17
C VAL A 669 51.86 10.17 -2.00
N LEU A 670 51.12 9.65 -1.02
CA LEU A 670 50.81 10.37 0.22
C LEU A 670 52.09 10.72 0.99
N VAL A 671 53.02 9.77 1.13
CA VAL A 671 54.34 10.03 1.74
C VAL A 671 55.14 11.08 0.96
N ALA A 672 55.15 11.01 -0.38
CA ALA A 672 55.84 12.00 -1.21
C ALA A 672 55.26 13.42 -1.04
N LEU A 673 53.94 13.57 -0.97
CA LEU A 673 53.28 14.86 -0.75
C LEU A 673 53.58 15.43 0.65
N VAL A 674 53.59 14.59 1.69
CA VAL A 674 53.95 15.01 3.06
C VAL A 674 55.42 15.44 3.13
N LEU A 675 56.35 14.70 2.51
CA LEU A 675 57.77 15.08 2.44
C LEU A 675 57.96 16.41 1.71
N LEU A 676 57.25 16.63 0.60
CA LEU A 676 57.33 17.87 -0.17
C LEU A 676 56.78 19.06 0.64
N ALA A 677 55.68 18.88 1.38
CA ALA A 677 55.16 19.90 2.30
C ALA A 677 56.17 20.25 3.42
N VAL A 678 56.85 19.25 4.00
CA VAL A 678 57.91 19.48 5.00
C VAL A 678 59.08 20.28 4.41
N VAL A 679 59.52 19.97 3.19
CA VAL A 679 60.56 20.74 2.50
C VAL A 679 60.13 22.19 2.26
N VAL A 680 58.89 22.44 1.86
CA VAL A 680 58.34 23.80 1.69
C VAL A 680 58.33 24.57 3.02
N VAL A 681 57.95 23.94 4.13
CA VAL A 681 57.97 24.56 5.46
C VAL A 681 59.40 24.90 5.90
N ILE A 682 60.38 24.01 5.65
CA ILE A 682 61.80 24.27 5.95
C ILE A 682 62.33 25.46 5.12
N LEU A 683 62.01 25.51 3.82
CA LEU A 683 62.40 26.63 2.94
C LEU A 683 61.76 27.95 3.38
N ALA A 684 60.47 27.95 3.72
CA ALA A 684 59.78 29.12 4.26
C ALA A 684 60.42 29.61 5.57
N GLY A 685 60.73 28.69 6.50
CA GLY A 685 61.44 28.98 7.74
C GLY A 685 62.82 29.60 7.51
N PHE A 686 63.58 29.09 6.54
CA PHE A 686 64.90 29.63 6.16
C PHE A 686 64.80 31.05 5.55
N VAL A 687 63.80 31.31 4.72
CA VAL A 687 63.53 32.65 4.16
C VAL A 687 63.11 33.64 5.24
N ILE A 688 62.27 33.22 6.20
CA ILE A 688 61.89 34.04 7.36
C ILE A 688 63.11 34.33 8.25
N TYR A 689 63.93 33.32 8.56
CA TYR A 689 65.17 33.48 9.33
C TYR A 689 66.16 34.44 8.68
N ARG A 690 66.31 34.40 7.35
CA ARG A 690 67.12 35.39 6.62
C ARG A 690 66.51 36.79 6.66
N ARG A 691 65.18 36.93 6.58
CA ARG A 691 64.49 38.23 6.69
C ARG A 691 64.56 38.85 8.09
N THR A 692 64.52 38.07 9.16
CA THR A 692 64.63 38.61 10.53
C THR A 692 66.06 39.03 10.85
N ARG A 693 67.07 38.22 10.48
CA ARG A 693 68.49 38.55 10.70
C ARG A 693 68.95 39.80 9.94
N GLY A 694 68.29 40.14 8.83
CA GLY A 694 68.56 41.34 8.03
C GLY A 694 67.93 42.66 8.52
N ARG A 695 67.20 42.69 9.65
CA ARG A 695 66.48 43.89 10.15
C ARG A 695 66.98 44.46 11.48
N VAL A 696 68.09 43.94 12.02
CA VAL A 696 68.61 44.29 13.37
C VAL A 696 69.53 45.54 13.37
N GLN A 697 69.73 46.21 12.23
CA GLN A 697 70.53 47.45 12.15
C GLN A 697 69.78 48.62 11.50
N ARG A 698 68.94 49.32 12.29
CA ARG A 698 68.92 50.79 12.43
C ARG A 698 67.96 51.19 13.56
N SER A 699 68.15 52.40 14.08
CA SER A 699 67.82 52.73 15.46
C SER A 699 67.16 54.12 15.62
N VAL A 700 66.67 54.38 16.83
CA VAL A 700 66.23 55.68 17.37
C VAL A 700 64.80 56.11 16.93
N ALA A 701 64.09 56.75 17.87
CA ALA A 701 62.72 57.27 17.81
C ALA A 701 62.79 58.83 17.86
N PRO A 702 61.79 59.64 18.30
CA PRO A 702 60.39 59.37 18.68
C PRO A 702 59.37 60.43 18.15
N LYS A 703 58.16 60.44 18.75
CA LYS A 703 57.24 61.58 18.96
C LYS A 703 56.20 62.00 17.88
N THR A 704 54.94 61.69 18.24
CA THR A 704 53.76 62.62 18.35
C THR A 704 52.95 63.10 17.13
N THR A 705 51.78 63.62 17.49
CA THR A 705 50.82 64.51 16.79
C THR A 705 49.69 63.90 15.95
N MET A 706 48.57 64.62 15.95
CA MET A 706 47.24 64.24 15.45
C MET A 706 46.90 64.96 14.14
N GLY A 707 45.85 64.45 13.48
CA GLY A 707 45.08 65.18 12.47
C GLY A 707 45.55 64.93 11.03
N LEU A 708 44.75 65.09 9.98
CA LEU A 708 43.30 65.23 9.71
C LEU A 708 43.21 65.99 8.37
N SER A 709 42.22 65.66 7.56
CA SER A 709 41.66 66.52 6.50
C SER A 709 42.43 66.73 5.17
N ASN A 710 42.01 65.96 4.14
CA ASN A 710 41.56 66.46 2.81
C ASN A 710 42.62 67.14 1.87
N PRO A 711 42.29 67.55 0.61
CA PRO A 711 40.98 67.58 -0.08
C PRO A 711 40.89 67.02 -1.53
N LEU A 712 39.62 66.90 -2.00
CA LEU A 712 39.05 67.18 -3.34
C LEU A 712 39.82 66.89 -4.66
N PHE A 713 39.12 66.23 -5.61
CA PHE A 713 38.84 66.59 -7.04
C PHE A 713 38.41 65.29 -7.81
N ASN A 714 37.56 65.25 -8.85
CA ASN A 714 36.43 66.10 -9.30
C ASN A 714 35.62 65.39 -10.43
N GLN A 715 34.28 65.64 -10.54
CA GLN A 715 33.36 65.42 -11.70
C GLN A 715 33.25 64.03 -12.41
N GLY A 716 32.10 63.63 -13.00
CA GLY A 716 30.74 64.23 -12.97
C GLY A 716 29.70 63.57 -13.93
N ALA A 717 28.42 63.90 -13.71
CA ALA A 717 27.20 63.66 -14.52
C ALA A 717 26.69 62.21 -14.78
N GLY A 718 25.37 61.93 -14.75
CA GLY A 718 24.24 62.79 -14.33
C GLY A 718 22.83 62.15 -14.44
N HIS A 719 21.85 62.76 -13.73
CA HIS A 719 20.38 62.56 -13.75
C HIS A 719 19.81 61.17 -13.33
N GLY A 720 18.78 61.00 -12.49
CA GLY A 720 17.92 61.91 -11.68
C GLY A 720 16.41 61.80 -12.03
N PRO A 721 15.43 62.18 -11.17
CA PRO A 721 15.53 62.73 -9.79
C PRO A 721 14.46 62.24 -8.74
N ALA A 722 14.65 62.62 -7.46
CA ALA A 722 13.63 62.84 -6.36
C ALA A 722 12.78 61.64 -5.83
N ARG A 723 12.43 61.45 -4.54
CA ARG A 723 12.66 62.05 -3.17
C ARG A 723 12.22 60.97 -2.13
N GLY A 724 12.47 60.97 -0.80
CA GLY A 724 13.16 61.87 0.15
C GLY A 724 12.17 62.57 1.13
N GLY A 725 12.18 62.39 2.48
CA GLY A 725 13.04 61.60 3.39
C GLY A 725 12.77 61.92 4.90
N ALA A 726 13.80 61.89 5.77
CA ALA A 726 13.85 62.41 7.18
C ALA A 726 13.35 61.48 8.35
N PRO A 727 13.82 61.65 9.64
CA PRO A 727 14.40 60.49 10.39
C PRO A 727 14.03 60.37 11.93
N PRO A 728 14.90 59.98 12.94
CA PRO A 728 14.57 59.04 14.06
C PRO A 728 14.79 59.70 15.48
N PRO A 729 15.34 59.13 16.61
CA PRO A 729 15.74 57.75 17.06
C PRO A 729 15.46 57.39 18.57
N ARG A 730 16.13 56.34 19.12
CA ARG A 730 16.31 55.90 20.56
C ARG A 730 15.25 54.92 21.13
N TRP A 731 15.50 54.08 22.17
CA TRP A 731 16.54 54.04 23.24
C TRP A 731 17.12 52.62 23.52
N ALA A 732 17.88 52.43 24.62
CA ALA A 732 18.73 51.25 24.93
C ALA A 732 18.45 50.59 26.31
N PRO A 733 18.93 49.35 26.59
CA PRO A 733 18.77 48.66 27.88
C PRO A 733 19.90 48.95 28.91
N PRO A 734 19.72 48.63 30.21
CA PRO A 734 20.73 48.81 31.27
C PRO A 734 21.61 47.57 31.55
N GLU A 735 22.76 47.79 32.19
CA GLU A 735 23.75 46.77 32.60
C GLU A 735 23.73 46.46 34.12
N LEU A 736 24.60 45.51 34.54
CA LEU A 736 25.63 45.64 35.60
C LEU A 736 25.59 44.49 36.65
N GLY A 737 26.68 43.78 36.96
CA GLY A 737 28.01 43.73 36.32
C GLY A 737 29.10 43.06 37.20
N SER A 738 30.25 42.70 36.59
CA SER A 738 31.54 42.32 37.23
C SER A 738 31.62 41.00 38.04
N ALA A 739 32.76 40.30 38.16
CA ALA A 739 34.13 40.55 37.66
C ALA A 739 34.99 39.26 37.49
N THR A 740 36.17 39.44 36.87
CA THR A 740 37.44 38.66 36.98
C THR A 740 37.67 37.31 36.24
N HIS A 741 38.83 37.28 35.56
CA HIS A 741 39.58 36.20 34.90
C HIS A 741 40.39 35.31 35.88
N PRO A 742 41.20 34.30 35.44
CA PRO A 742 41.23 33.51 34.18
C PRO A 742 41.34 31.97 34.39
N SER A 743 41.35 31.21 33.29
CA SER A 743 41.62 29.76 33.23
C SER A 743 43.11 29.36 33.43
N GLN A 744 43.37 28.16 33.94
CA GLN A 744 44.60 27.39 33.67
C GLN A 744 44.30 25.88 33.48
N LEU A 745 45.18 25.20 32.72
CA LEU A 745 45.14 23.76 32.44
C LEU A 745 45.86 22.96 33.54
N THR A 746 45.50 21.68 33.71
CA THR A 746 46.53 20.61 33.77
C THR A 746 45.98 19.24 33.33
N ARG A 747 46.90 18.28 33.13
CA ARG A 747 46.68 16.93 32.57
C ARG A 747 46.14 15.91 33.60
N PRO A 748 45.59 14.77 33.15
CA PRO A 748 45.11 13.71 34.02
C PRO A 748 46.22 12.81 34.58
N VAL A 749 45.96 12.15 35.70
CA VAL A 749 46.71 11.01 36.23
C VAL A 749 45.73 9.89 36.60
N THR A 750 46.11 8.64 36.35
CA THR A 750 45.30 7.43 36.52
C THR A 750 45.16 6.99 37.99
N SER A 751 44.00 6.45 38.37
CA SER A 751 43.86 5.51 39.50
C SER A 751 42.60 4.65 39.33
N SER A 752 42.69 3.37 39.68
CA SER A 752 41.63 2.36 39.51
C SER A 752 40.97 1.98 40.84
N VAL A 753 39.65 1.79 40.86
CA VAL A 753 38.94 1.08 41.95
C VAL A 753 37.84 0.18 41.37
N THR A 754 37.80 -1.07 41.81
CA THR A 754 36.81 -2.09 41.40
C THR A 754 35.78 -2.33 42.52
N PRO A 755 34.48 -2.48 42.21
CA PRO A 755 33.52 -3.15 43.10
C PRO A 755 33.31 -4.63 42.70
N LYS A 756 33.19 -5.51 43.68
CA LYS A 756 32.97 -6.96 43.46
C LYS A 756 31.48 -7.30 43.37
N ARG A 757 31.10 -8.14 42.39
CA ARG A 757 29.99 -9.10 42.52
C ARG A 757 30.25 -10.30 41.58
N PRO A 758 30.10 -11.55 42.02
CA PRO A 758 30.22 -12.70 41.12
C PRO A 758 29.03 -12.77 40.15
N PRO A 759 29.20 -13.35 38.95
CA PRO A 759 28.09 -13.69 38.06
C PRO A 759 27.25 -14.85 38.65
N PRO A 760 26.00 -15.05 38.18
CA PRO A 760 25.27 -16.28 38.45
C PRO A 760 25.80 -17.44 37.60
N ASP A 761 25.71 -18.66 38.14
CA ASP A 761 26.09 -19.89 37.43
C ASP A 761 25.19 -20.16 36.20
N PRO A 762 25.72 -20.78 35.13
CA PRO A 762 24.93 -21.17 33.97
C PRO A 762 23.93 -22.30 34.34
N PRO A 763 22.71 -22.30 33.78
CA PRO A 763 21.76 -23.38 34.00
C PRO A 763 22.30 -24.71 33.45
N ALA A 764 22.14 -25.78 34.22
CA ALA A 764 22.68 -27.10 33.89
C ALA A 764 22.11 -27.67 32.58
N ALA A 765 22.95 -28.37 31.82
CA ALA A 765 22.55 -29.06 30.60
C ALA A 765 21.65 -30.26 30.92
N VAL A 766 20.33 -30.05 30.83
CA VAL A 766 19.34 -31.13 30.93
C VAL A 766 19.35 -31.92 29.63
N SER A 767 20.11 -33.01 29.60
CA SER A 767 20.08 -34.00 28.52
C SER A 767 18.72 -34.71 28.49
N GLY A 768 17.85 -34.29 27.58
CA GLY A 768 16.57 -34.96 27.33
C GLY A 768 16.75 -36.41 26.85
N PRO A 769 15.81 -37.33 27.15
CA PRO A 769 15.87 -38.71 26.69
C PRO A 769 15.75 -38.79 25.16
N PRO A 770 16.35 -39.80 24.51
CA PRO A 770 16.26 -39.97 23.06
C PRO A 770 14.82 -40.30 22.64
N PHE A 771 14.31 -39.57 21.64
CA PHE A 771 13.02 -39.87 21.01
C PHE A 771 13.07 -41.25 20.32
N PRO A 772 12.11 -42.15 20.56
CA PRO A 772 12.07 -43.44 19.88
C PRO A 772 11.68 -43.26 18.41
N VAL A 773 12.60 -43.59 17.50
CA VAL A 773 12.35 -43.59 16.05
C VAL A 773 11.35 -44.71 15.70
N PRO A 774 10.20 -44.42 15.06
CA PRO A 774 9.28 -45.46 14.61
C PRO A 774 9.91 -46.33 13.50
N VAL A 775 10.28 -47.56 13.84
CA VAL A 775 10.78 -48.53 12.87
C VAL A 775 9.60 -49.08 12.07
N TYR A 776 9.35 -48.51 10.89
CA TYR A 776 8.37 -49.03 9.95
C TYR A 776 8.83 -50.37 9.35
N THR A 777 8.36 -51.47 9.92
CA THR A 777 8.53 -52.81 9.35
C THR A 777 7.79 -52.92 8.02
N ARG A 778 8.51 -53.25 6.93
CA ARG A 778 7.90 -53.61 5.64
C ARG A 778 6.95 -54.80 5.81
N GLN A 779 5.66 -54.60 5.59
CA GLN A 779 4.73 -55.70 5.30
C GLN A 779 4.70 -56.00 3.79
N ALA A 780 4.44 -57.26 3.45
CA ALA A 780 4.36 -57.75 2.08
C ALA A 780 3.04 -57.36 1.39
N PRO A 781 2.97 -57.31 0.05
CA PRO A 781 1.76 -56.90 -0.67
C PRO A 781 0.62 -57.92 -0.50
N GLY A 782 -0.42 -57.54 0.27
CA GLY A 782 -1.69 -58.25 0.36
C GLY A 782 -2.56 -58.08 -0.88
N GLN A 783 -3.44 -59.03 -1.15
CA GLN A 783 -4.23 -59.09 -2.39
C GLN A 783 -5.35 -58.03 -2.47
N ILE A 784 -5.62 -57.58 -3.70
CA ILE A 784 -6.68 -56.63 -4.02
C ILE A 784 -8.05 -57.33 -3.97
N THR A 785 -8.92 -56.92 -3.05
CA THR A 785 -10.36 -57.18 -3.09
C THR A 785 -11.12 -55.93 -3.52
N LYS A 786 -11.89 -56.02 -4.62
CA LYS A 786 -12.74 -54.92 -5.10
C LYS A 786 -13.97 -54.76 -4.19
N PRO A 787 -14.33 -53.53 -3.78
CA PRO A 787 -15.69 -53.24 -3.34
C PRO A 787 -16.61 -53.15 -4.56
N THR A 788 -17.73 -53.88 -4.54
CA THR A 788 -18.76 -53.78 -5.58
C THR A 788 -19.82 -52.77 -5.15
N PHE A 789 -19.89 -51.62 -5.82
CA PHE A 789 -20.96 -50.63 -5.63
C PHE A 789 -22.11 -50.84 -6.63
N ALA A 790 -23.34 -50.67 -6.17
CA ALA A 790 -24.55 -50.80 -6.98
C ALA A 790 -24.83 -49.52 -7.80
N PRO A 791 -25.49 -49.61 -8.97
CA PRO A 791 -25.82 -48.45 -9.79
C PRO A 791 -26.96 -47.59 -9.19
N PRO A 792 -26.97 -46.27 -9.45
CA PRO A 792 -27.99 -45.36 -8.93
C PRO A 792 -29.35 -45.50 -9.62
N VAL A 793 -30.42 -45.17 -8.89
CA VAL A 793 -31.82 -45.23 -9.34
C VAL A 793 -32.21 -43.92 -10.07
N PRO A 794 -32.92 -43.98 -11.21
CA PRO A 794 -33.32 -42.77 -11.95
C PRO A 794 -34.47 -41.99 -11.27
N PRO A 795 -34.54 -40.66 -11.44
CA PRO A 795 -35.56 -39.81 -10.81
C PRO A 795 -36.96 -40.01 -11.41
N GLY A 796 -37.97 -40.07 -10.54
CA GLY A 796 -39.37 -40.25 -10.91
C GLY A 796 -40.07 -38.96 -11.36
N LYS A 797 -41.01 -39.07 -12.30
CA LYS A 797 -41.88 -37.97 -12.73
C LYS A 797 -43.00 -37.72 -11.70
N PRO A 798 -43.35 -36.46 -11.38
CA PRO A 798 -44.57 -36.17 -10.61
C PRO A 798 -45.82 -36.51 -11.44
N LYS A 799 -46.86 -37.00 -10.76
CA LYS A 799 -48.18 -37.26 -11.35
C LYS A 799 -49.27 -36.61 -10.48
N ALA A 800 -50.31 -36.08 -11.11
CA ALA A 800 -51.31 -35.26 -10.44
C ALA A 800 -52.46 -36.07 -9.80
N GLY A 801 -53.04 -35.49 -8.75
CA GLY A 801 -54.31 -35.85 -8.12
C GLY A 801 -54.52 -35.03 -6.85
N GLY A 802 -55.70 -34.48 -6.52
CA GLY A 802 -56.94 -34.42 -7.29
C GLY A 802 -58.17 -34.68 -6.41
N ALA A 803 -58.78 -33.63 -5.85
CA ALA A 803 -60.04 -33.71 -5.11
C ALA A 803 -60.86 -32.40 -5.23
N THR A 804 -62.17 -32.55 -5.37
CA THR A 804 -63.24 -31.52 -5.44
C THR A 804 -64.29 -31.84 -4.34
N PRO A 805 -65.47 -31.17 -4.20
CA PRO A 805 -66.02 -29.95 -4.84
C PRO A 805 -66.63 -28.91 -3.84
N GLY A 806 -67.20 -27.79 -4.35
CA GLY A 806 -68.40 -27.19 -3.73
C GLY A 806 -68.65 -25.67 -3.77
N LEU A 807 -69.44 -25.18 -4.76
CA LEU A 807 -70.35 -23.99 -4.75
C LEU A 807 -69.79 -22.57 -4.40
N THR A 808 -70.24 -21.41 -4.96
CA THR A 808 -71.27 -21.06 -5.97
C THR A 808 -71.06 -19.63 -6.56
N GLN A 809 -71.55 -19.38 -7.78
CA GLN A 809 -71.95 -18.08 -8.40
C GLN A 809 -70.87 -16.99 -8.69
N GLY A 810 -71.08 -16.14 -9.72
CA GLY A 810 -70.20 -14.96 -9.93
C GLY A 810 -70.15 -14.19 -11.28
N VAL A 811 -70.86 -14.60 -12.35
CA VAL A 811 -71.13 -13.94 -13.67
C VAL A 811 -70.40 -12.61 -14.05
N VAL A 812 -69.72 -12.57 -15.23
CA VAL A 812 -69.87 -11.59 -16.36
C VAL A 812 -68.68 -11.67 -17.36
N ASP A 813 -68.99 -11.65 -18.66
CA ASP A 813 -68.08 -11.79 -19.82
C ASP A 813 -67.72 -10.41 -20.51
N PRO A 814 -67.27 -10.31 -21.79
CA PRO A 814 -65.85 -10.43 -22.16
C PRO A 814 -65.35 -9.34 -23.15
N LYS A 815 -64.06 -9.43 -23.56
CA LYS A 815 -63.54 -9.05 -24.91
C LYS A 815 -62.17 -9.70 -25.13
N VAL A 816 -62.04 -10.73 -25.97
CA VAL A 816 -61.93 -10.70 -27.46
C VAL A 816 -60.59 -10.11 -27.92
N ALA A 817 -59.79 -10.94 -28.60
CA ALA A 817 -58.48 -10.59 -29.15
C ALA A 817 -58.54 -10.25 -30.65
N LEU A 818 -57.55 -9.52 -31.16
CA LEU A 818 -57.31 -9.33 -32.60
C LEU A 818 -55.81 -9.35 -32.93
N LYS A 819 -55.50 -9.72 -34.19
CA LYS A 819 -54.14 -9.81 -34.75
C LYS A 819 -53.77 -8.54 -35.56
N PRO A 820 -52.51 -8.34 -35.95
CA PRO A 820 -51.99 -7.03 -36.38
C PRO A 820 -52.22 -6.72 -37.86
N PRO A 821 -52.00 -5.45 -38.28
CA PRO A 821 -51.65 -5.08 -39.65
C PRO A 821 -50.13 -4.91 -39.84
N VAL A 822 -49.71 -5.05 -41.09
CA VAL A 822 -48.34 -4.79 -41.59
C VAL A 822 -48.25 -3.35 -42.08
N GLN A 823 -47.07 -2.73 -41.99
CA GLN A 823 -46.63 -1.81 -43.06
C GLN A 823 -45.11 -1.77 -43.25
N ARG A 824 -44.69 -1.67 -44.51
CA ARG A 824 -43.34 -1.32 -44.96
C ARG A 824 -43.37 0.12 -45.48
N ARG A 825 -42.38 0.93 -45.11
CA ARG A 825 -41.59 1.70 -46.09
C ARG A 825 -40.23 2.04 -45.53
#